data_AF-A0A9E1ZCW4-F1
#
_entry.id   AF-A0A9E1ZCW4-F1
#
_cell.length_a   1.000
_cell.length_b   1.000
_cell.length_c   1.000
_cell.angle_alpha   90.00
_cell.angle_beta   90.00
_cell.angle_gamma   90.00
#
_symmetry.space_group_name_H-M   'P 1'
#
loop_
_entity.id
_entity.type
_entity.pdbx_description
1 polymer ?
#
loop_
_entity_poly.entity_id
_entity_poly.type
_entity_poly.pdbx_seq_one_letter_code
_entity_poly.pdbx_strand_id
1 'polypeptide(L)'
;MTSFTALGQPYLRAELPPLLEFLDGRKVKSHGEWKERREEIRSLLIKYFIGSFPSEIPQITGAKVTSEKVHEDGSTRRRIRVTLATPNRVVYEMALWLPDGKGPFPLLLTAPRFYQRYWGEDALERGYAVCLFPGVDSHHRETDYPGYDSVWQTFRKEYPEATWTEISTKGWLASRCIDYLLGDQSIAKIDADKIAIIGFSRYGKQAMIAGAFDERITCVVARSPGSPASSPYRFTSRNTYAEAPSDFPSEWFLPSLRDFTGRENELPIDAHGWYGLIAPRHCLIHTAHNDGAEPTFAVEKAYIEGRSVYRLLGAEQNLRIDYRTGGHSSGPPPEQVSRADRQRNLDWIDLAFGRGLAKQGEFSEQLIHDFDWKQWCSQQNATSLAIAKDATAIECIKWSLGQAPKTLSPVEQAEFLTDAESSLMTHDRWTPKGVHRVPIHFGHGVRGNLYFKDGAPTPMPVVVWLHPLSYHSGYNEGYGVQGTTVYQRLAENGFAVIAYDQCGFGLRLLEGRDFYKNHPRWSKLGRMVMDARAAVSFAVEGRGAAKSAIPEFDTKRVFLLGYSSGALTAMYAGALDDRVAGVACFSGWTPLRNAGNARVTGGNRRLWELHALQPRLGLFNGRESEMPFDYDDVLGLVLPKPCLVVTPKRDRFTDFSAVVEVIDKVRSAKPRIAKGSFAWLAPDVTNRFQADQHQEFINWTKTLE
;
A
#
# COMPACT_ATOMS: atom_id res chain seq x y z
N MET A 1 15.11 25.58 12.43
CA MET A 1 13.98 24.66 12.68
C MET A 1 12.77 25.47 13.14
N THR A 2 11.96 25.98 12.21
CA THR A 2 10.66 26.58 12.53
C THR A 2 9.58 25.54 12.24
N SER A 3 9.15 24.86 13.31
CA SER A 3 7.99 23.98 13.27
C SER A 3 6.78 24.84 12.93
N PHE A 4 6.13 24.56 11.79
CA PHE A 4 4.73 24.95 11.64
C PHE A 4 3.97 24.00 12.55
N THR A 5 3.77 24.44 13.78
CA THR A 5 2.75 23.88 14.63
C THR A 5 1.44 24.54 14.17
N ALA A 6 0.45 23.73 13.81
CA ALA A 6 -0.90 24.23 13.95
C ALA A 6 -1.07 24.44 15.47
N LEU A 7 -1.04 25.69 15.94
CA LEU A 7 -1.35 26.06 17.33
C LEU A 7 -0.42 25.48 18.43
N GLY A 8 0.88 25.29 18.17
CA GLY A 8 1.81 24.78 19.19
C GLY A 8 1.70 23.28 19.52
N GLN A 9 0.88 22.50 18.79
CA GLN A 9 0.73 21.06 18.98
C GLN A 9 1.15 20.26 17.73
N PRO A 10 1.70 19.04 17.88
CA PRO A 10 1.97 18.15 16.76
C PRO A 10 0.67 17.76 16.06
N TYR A 11 0.67 17.77 14.72
CA TYR A 11 -0.46 17.27 13.94
C TYR A 11 -0.55 15.76 14.15
N LEU A 12 -1.64 15.25 14.76
CA LEU A 12 -1.78 13.83 15.08
C LEU A 12 -3.14 13.31 14.59
N ARG A 13 -3.14 12.54 13.51
CA ARG A 13 -4.34 11.86 12.99
C ARG A 13 -4.04 10.48 12.42
N ALA A 14 -4.85 9.50 12.83
CA ALA A 14 -4.83 8.16 12.27
C ALA A 14 -5.24 8.11 10.78
N GLU A 15 -6.18 8.98 10.39
CA GLU A 15 -6.66 9.11 9.02
C GLU A 15 -5.79 10.07 8.20
N LEU A 16 -6.05 10.11 6.89
CA LEU A 16 -5.45 11.13 6.02
C LEU A 16 -5.90 12.53 6.46
N PRO A 17 -5.01 13.54 6.39
CA PRO A 17 -5.38 14.93 6.53
C PRO A 17 -6.44 15.31 5.48
N PRO A 18 -7.65 15.77 5.84
CA PRO A 18 -8.66 16.05 4.85
C PRO A 18 -8.17 17.11 3.84
N LEU A 19 -8.39 16.88 2.55
CA LEU A 19 -7.97 17.86 1.54
C LEU A 19 -8.83 19.13 1.58
N LEU A 20 -10.10 19.01 2.00
CA LEU A 20 -11.05 20.11 2.16
C LEU A 20 -11.09 20.69 3.60
N GLU A 21 -9.97 20.64 4.30
CA GLU A 21 -9.78 21.25 5.63
C GLU A 21 -8.38 21.85 5.73
N PHE A 22 -8.27 23.10 6.16
CA PHE A 22 -7.00 23.76 6.47
C PHE A 22 -6.37 23.18 7.74
N LEU A 23 -5.06 23.39 7.95
CA LEU A 23 -4.42 22.93 9.19
C LEU A 23 -4.95 23.61 10.47
N ASP A 24 -5.53 24.81 10.33
CA ASP A 24 -6.20 25.54 11.41
C ASP A 24 -7.63 25.03 11.71
N GLY A 25 -8.12 24.04 10.96
CA GLY A 25 -9.43 23.42 11.13
C GLY A 25 -10.56 24.07 10.33
N ARG A 26 -10.33 25.19 9.62
CA ARG A 26 -11.32 25.77 8.70
C ARG A 26 -11.66 24.77 7.59
N LYS A 27 -12.95 24.69 7.24
CA LYS A 27 -13.44 23.80 6.17
C LYS A 27 -13.44 24.55 4.84
N VAL A 28 -13.09 23.84 3.76
CA VAL A 28 -13.18 24.34 2.39
C VAL A 28 -14.54 23.95 1.80
N LYS A 29 -15.34 24.94 1.41
CA LYS A 29 -16.70 24.72 0.86
C LYS A 29 -16.93 25.40 -0.48
N SER A 30 -15.99 26.24 -0.93
CA SER A 30 -16.09 27.02 -2.15
C SER A 30 -14.82 26.95 -3.00
N HIS A 31 -14.93 27.37 -4.26
CA HIS A 31 -13.78 27.43 -5.17
C HIS A 31 -12.73 28.47 -4.72
N GLY A 32 -13.16 29.56 -4.07
CA GLY A 32 -12.24 30.57 -3.53
C GLY A 32 -11.38 30.01 -2.40
N GLU A 33 -12.02 29.41 -1.40
CA GLU A 33 -11.33 28.74 -0.28
C GLU A 33 -10.44 27.59 -0.78
N TRP A 34 -10.85 26.89 -1.84
CA TRP A 34 -10.02 25.84 -2.44
C TRP A 34 -8.71 26.40 -3.00
N LYS A 35 -8.73 27.57 -3.65
CA LYS A 35 -7.48 28.19 -4.15
C LYS A 35 -6.50 28.44 -3.01
N GLU A 36 -6.96 28.96 -1.88
CA GLU A 36 -6.12 29.15 -0.69
C GLU A 36 -5.60 27.83 -0.13
N ARG A 37 -6.47 26.82 0.03
CA ARG A 37 -6.07 25.49 0.54
C ARG A 37 -5.09 24.79 -0.40
N ARG A 38 -5.24 24.98 -1.70
CA ARG A 38 -4.33 24.42 -2.72
C ARG A 38 -2.90 24.95 -2.55
N GLU A 39 -2.74 26.23 -2.22
CA GLU A 39 -1.42 26.81 -1.91
C GLU A 39 -0.83 26.29 -0.59
N GLU A 40 -1.66 26.06 0.43
CA GLU A 40 -1.23 25.43 1.67
C GLU A 40 -0.75 23.99 1.42
N ILE A 41 -1.52 23.18 0.67
CA ILE A 41 -1.13 21.81 0.28
C ILE A 41 0.18 21.83 -0.51
N ARG A 42 0.32 22.73 -1.49
CA ARG A 42 1.54 22.90 -2.28
C ARG A 42 2.75 23.15 -1.37
N SER A 43 2.61 24.08 -0.43
CA SER A 43 3.65 24.44 0.53
C SER A 43 4.03 23.27 1.44
N LEU A 44 3.05 22.48 1.89
CA LEU A 44 3.29 21.29 2.70
C LEU A 44 4.03 20.20 1.90
N LEU A 45 3.64 19.94 0.66
CA LEU A 45 4.31 18.94 -0.19
C LEU A 45 5.76 19.34 -0.51
N ILE A 46 6.01 20.63 -0.79
CA ILE A 46 7.36 21.19 -0.92
C ILE A 46 8.16 20.95 0.36
N LYS A 47 7.59 21.29 1.52
CA LYS A 47 8.31 21.24 2.81
C LYS A 47 8.63 19.82 3.27
N TYR A 48 7.72 18.88 3.09
CA TYR A 48 7.83 17.54 3.69
C TYR A 48 8.29 16.47 2.70
N PHE A 49 8.10 16.65 1.39
CA PHE A 49 8.38 15.61 0.40
C PHE A 49 9.49 15.99 -0.58
N ILE A 50 9.34 17.10 -1.31
CA ILE A 50 10.08 17.27 -2.57
C ILE A 50 11.05 18.45 -2.64
N GLY A 51 11.08 19.33 -1.63
CA GLY A 51 11.89 20.55 -1.63
C GLY A 51 11.38 21.64 -2.57
N SER A 52 11.97 22.83 -2.49
CA SER A 52 11.62 23.99 -3.31
C SER A 52 12.23 23.90 -4.70
N PHE A 53 11.42 24.25 -5.71
CA PHE A 53 11.91 24.51 -7.07
C PHE A 53 12.67 25.85 -7.14
N PRO A 54 13.46 26.08 -8.20
CA PRO A 54 14.02 27.41 -8.48
C PRO A 54 12.93 28.48 -8.51
N SER A 55 13.22 29.66 -7.92
CA SER A 55 12.31 30.81 -7.91
C SER A 55 12.11 31.43 -9.30
N GLU A 56 13.09 31.26 -10.19
CA GLU A 56 13.07 31.77 -11.55
C GLU A 56 13.16 30.61 -12.55
N ILE A 57 12.30 30.67 -13.58
CA ILE A 57 12.36 29.76 -14.71
C ILE A 57 13.21 30.42 -15.80
N PRO A 58 14.33 29.79 -16.22
CA PRO A 58 15.23 30.41 -17.18
C PRO A 58 14.61 30.41 -18.59
N GLN A 59 14.87 31.46 -19.35
CA GLN A 59 14.49 31.52 -20.76
C GLN A 59 15.30 30.52 -21.60
N ILE A 60 14.71 30.06 -22.70
CA ILE A 60 15.42 29.22 -23.68
C ILE A 60 16.22 30.14 -24.60
N THR A 61 17.54 29.97 -24.64
CA THR A 61 18.44 30.81 -25.46
C THR A 61 18.87 30.15 -26.77
N GLY A 62 18.65 28.84 -26.89
CA GLY A 62 18.87 28.14 -28.13
C GLY A 62 18.43 26.69 -28.04
N ALA A 63 18.10 26.12 -29.19
CA ALA A 63 17.84 24.70 -29.35
C ALA A 63 18.52 24.20 -30.63
N LYS A 64 19.11 23.00 -30.56
CA LYS A 64 19.78 22.37 -31.70
C LYS A 64 19.37 20.91 -31.82
N VAL A 65 18.91 20.52 -33.01
CA VAL A 65 18.74 19.11 -33.38
C VAL A 65 20.13 18.48 -33.51
N THR A 66 20.40 17.46 -32.69
CA THR A 66 21.68 16.74 -32.66
C THR A 66 21.64 15.44 -33.43
N SER A 67 20.46 14.85 -33.59
CA SER A 67 20.22 13.74 -34.51
C SER A 67 18.78 13.76 -35.02
N GLU A 68 18.60 13.23 -36.23
CA GLU A 68 17.31 13.05 -36.87
C GLU A 68 17.30 11.72 -37.62
N LYS A 69 16.21 10.98 -37.52
CA LYS A 69 15.96 9.77 -38.31
C LYS A 69 14.50 9.74 -38.73
N VAL A 70 14.27 9.61 -40.04
CA VAL A 70 12.94 9.34 -40.61
C VAL A 70 12.79 7.82 -40.74
N HIS A 71 11.63 7.30 -40.35
CA HIS A 71 11.28 5.88 -40.39
C HIS A 71 10.37 5.56 -41.58
N GLU A 72 10.25 4.27 -41.90
CA GLU A 72 9.45 3.79 -43.05
C GLU A 72 7.96 4.11 -42.93
N ASP A 73 7.45 4.25 -41.70
CA ASP A 73 6.08 4.67 -41.37
C ASP A 73 5.86 6.18 -41.51
N GLY A 74 6.87 6.94 -41.96
CA GLY A 74 6.85 8.40 -42.08
C GLY A 74 7.12 9.14 -40.77
N SER A 75 7.22 8.44 -39.63
CA SER A 75 7.54 9.06 -38.35
C SER A 75 8.98 9.58 -38.33
N THR A 76 9.22 10.66 -37.59
CA THR A 76 10.55 11.26 -37.42
C THR A 76 10.97 11.26 -35.97
N ARG A 77 12.19 10.80 -35.68
CA ARG A 77 12.77 10.74 -34.33
C ARG A 77 13.97 11.68 -34.24
N ARG A 78 13.90 12.64 -33.33
CA ARG A 78 14.94 13.69 -33.16
C ARG A 78 15.51 13.69 -31.75
N ARG A 79 16.78 14.06 -31.64
CA ARG A 79 17.39 14.49 -30.37
C ARG A 79 17.60 15.98 -30.41
N ILE A 80 17.17 16.67 -29.36
CA ILE A 80 17.18 18.14 -29.30
C ILE A 80 17.87 18.54 -28.02
N ARG A 81 19.00 19.26 -28.15
CA ARG A 81 19.68 19.91 -27.03
C ARG A 81 19.14 21.32 -26.87
N VAL A 82 18.64 21.63 -25.68
CA VAL A 82 18.05 22.93 -25.33
C VAL A 82 18.94 23.61 -24.30
N THR A 83 19.35 24.84 -24.61
CA THR A 83 20.22 25.67 -23.77
C THR A 83 19.40 26.69 -23.01
N LEU A 84 19.55 26.73 -21.69
CA LEU A 84 18.84 27.65 -20.82
C LEU A 84 19.69 28.88 -20.47
N ALA A 85 19.03 30.02 -20.27
CA ALA A 85 19.61 31.27 -19.81
C ALA A 85 19.98 31.20 -18.32
N THR A 86 20.97 30.40 -17.97
CA THR A 86 21.49 30.28 -16.60
C THR A 86 22.95 30.75 -16.54
N PRO A 87 23.51 31.05 -15.36
CA PRO A 87 24.91 31.46 -15.21
C PRO A 87 25.91 30.58 -15.98
N ASN A 88 25.75 29.25 -15.91
CA ASN A 88 26.60 28.29 -16.61
C ASN A 88 26.02 27.80 -17.95
N ARG A 89 24.94 28.42 -18.44
CA ARG A 89 24.21 28.05 -19.68
C ARG A 89 23.94 26.54 -19.77
N VAL A 90 23.34 25.99 -18.70
CA VAL A 90 23.12 24.55 -18.62
C VAL A 90 22.24 24.07 -19.77
N VAL A 91 22.50 22.83 -20.19
CA VAL A 91 21.83 22.19 -21.31
C VAL A 91 21.16 20.91 -20.82
N TYR A 92 19.94 20.67 -21.28
CA TYR A 92 19.33 19.35 -21.25
C TYR A 92 19.10 18.86 -22.67
N GLU A 93 18.93 17.55 -22.82
CA GLU A 93 18.51 16.94 -24.07
C GLU A 93 17.18 16.23 -23.85
N MET A 94 16.32 16.27 -24.86
CA MET A 94 15.11 15.45 -24.96
C MET A 94 15.11 14.72 -26.31
N ALA A 95 14.38 13.61 -26.38
CA ALA A 95 14.02 13.02 -27.67
C ALA A 95 12.58 13.42 -28.02
N LEU A 96 12.39 13.86 -29.25
CA LEU A 96 11.09 14.21 -29.81
C LEU A 96 10.79 13.26 -30.95
N TRP A 97 9.69 12.52 -30.83
CA TRP A 97 9.19 11.66 -31.88
C TRP A 97 7.90 12.27 -32.44
N LEU A 98 7.82 12.38 -33.76
CA LEU A 98 6.71 12.99 -34.47
C LEU A 98 6.09 11.97 -35.42
N PRO A 99 4.75 11.83 -35.44
CA PRO A 99 4.08 11.05 -36.46
C PRO A 99 4.11 11.81 -37.79
N ASP A 100 3.72 11.15 -38.89
CA ASP A 100 3.54 11.84 -40.16
C ASP A 100 2.46 12.94 -40.05
N GLY A 101 2.66 14.04 -40.78
CA GLY A 101 1.77 15.20 -40.80
C GLY A 101 2.38 16.50 -40.27
N LYS A 102 1.55 17.54 -40.21
CA LYS A 102 1.98 18.93 -39.90
C LYS A 102 1.57 19.44 -38.51
N GLY A 103 0.81 18.63 -37.75
CA GLY A 103 0.21 19.03 -36.48
C GLY A 103 -0.94 20.07 -36.61
N PRO A 104 -1.37 20.70 -35.50
CA PRO A 104 -0.83 20.53 -34.15
C PRO A 104 -1.06 19.11 -33.62
N PHE A 105 -0.05 18.55 -32.95
CA PHE A 105 -0.13 17.21 -32.39
C PHE A 105 -0.48 17.26 -30.89
N PRO A 106 -1.33 16.36 -30.37
CA PRO A 106 -1.36 16.12 -28.95
C PRO A 106 -0.02 15.53 -28.50
N LEU A 107 0.37 15.85 -27.27
CA LEU A 107 1.67 15.51 -26.72
C LEU A 107 1.56 14.45 -25.63
N LEU A 108 2.36 13.40 -25.73
CA LEU A 108 2.63 12.46 -24.65
C LEU A 108 4.07 12.63 -24.13
N LEU A 109 4.22 12.91 -22.84
CA LEU A 109 5.50 12.90 -22.14
C LEU A 109 5.69 11.56 -21.39
N THR A 110 6.87 10.96 -21.50
CA THR A 110 7.28 9.80 -20.70
C THR A 110 8.80 9.73 -20.58
N ALA A 111 9.35 9.08 -19.55
CA ALA A 111 10.80 8.90 -19.44
C ALA A 111 11.27 7.75 -20.35
N PRO A 112 12.47 7.82 -20.98
CA PRO A 112 12.93 6.88 -22.00
C PRO A 112 13.43 5.54 -21.44
N ARG A 113 12.83 5.04 -20.35
CA ARG A 113 13.09 3.68 -19.88
C ARG A 113 12.67 2.69 -20.96
N PHE A 114 13.46 1.66 -21.24
CA PHE A 114 13.25 0.75 -22.37
C PHE A 114 11.82 0.20 -22.46
N TYR A 115 11.21 -0.17 -21.34
CA TYR A 115 9.83 -0.67 -21.29
C TYR A 115 8.76 0.42 -21.42
N GLN A 116 9.07 1.68 -21.12
CA GLN A 116 8.14 2.80 -21.30
C GLN A 116 8.13 3.32 -22.74
N ARG A 117 9.20 3.07 -23.52
CA ARG A 117 9.26 3.46 -24.94
C ARG A 117 8.14 2.84 -25.77
N TYR A 118 7.63 1.68 -25.38
CA TYR A 118 6.47 1.06 -26.04
C TYR A 118 5.17 1.89 -25.91
N TRP A 119 5.00 2.67 -24.83
CA TRP A 119 3.91 3.67 -24.80
C TRP A 119 4.14 4.77 -25.84
N GLY A 120 5.40 5.17 -26.03
CA GLY A 120 5.76 6.12 -27.06
C GLY A 120 5.43 5.60 -28.45
N GLU A 121 5.87 4.39 -28.79
CA GLU A 121 5.57 3.75 -30.09
C GLU A 121 4.05 3.63 -30.31
N ASP A 122 3.31 3.10 -29.31
CA ASP A 122 1.84 3.00 -29.37
C ASP A 122 1.16 4.38 -29.53
N ALA A 123 1.72 5.44 -28.94
CA ALA A 123 1.18 6.80 -29.04
C ALA A 123 1.49 7.44 -30.41
N LEU A 124 2.67 7.21 -30.99
CA LEU A 124 2.98 7.63 -32.36
C LEU A 124 1.99 7.02 -33.35
N GLU A 125 1.71 5.72 -33.22
CA GLU A 125 0.71 5.02 -34.04
C GLU A 125 -0.68 5.70 -33.95
N ARG A 126 -1.00 6.32 -32.81
CA ARG A 126 -2.25 7.08 -32.57
C ARG A 126 -2.15 8.58 -32.94
N GLY A 127 -1.07 9.00 -33.59
CA GLY A 127 -0.89 10.38 -34.06
C GLY A 127 -0.52 11.38 -32.97
N TYR A 128 0.15 10.92 -31.90
CA TYR A 128 0.72 11.80 -30.87
C TYR A 128 2.15 12.18 -31.21
N ALA A 129 2.53 13.43 -30.92
CA ALA A 129 3.92 13.74 -30.68
C ALA A 129 4.34 13.14 -29.33
N VAL A 130 5.52 12.53 -29.27
CA VAL A 130 6.05 11.93 -28.04
C VAL A 130 7.33 12.65 -27.63
N CYS A 131 7.35 13.15 -26.40
CA CYS A 131 8.55 13.71 -25.77
C CYS A 131 9.10 12.72 -24.74
N LEU A 132 10.29 12.19 -25.03
CA LEU A 132 11.07 11.46 -24.06
C LEU A 132 11.95 12.46 -23.30
N PHE A 133 11.44 12.94 -22.18
CA PHE A 133 12.13 13.90 -21.32
C PHE A 133 13.23 13.21 -20.49
N PRO A 134 14.22 13.95 -19.96
CA PRO A 134 15.32 13.37 -19.20
C PRO A 134 14.94 12.99 -17.75
N GLY A 135 13.99 12.05 -17.65
CA GLY A 135 13.43 11.54 -16.39
C GLY A 135 13.95 10.18 -15.95
N VAL A 136 14.91 9.56 -16.64
CA VAL A 136 15.48 8.25 -16.25
C VAL A 136 16.00 8.36 -14.83
N ASP A 137 15.59 7.49 -13.90
CA ASP A 137 16.05 7.46 -12.51
C ASP A 137 17.55 7.15 -12.35
N SER A 138 18.22 7.67 -11.31
CA SER A 138 19.67 7.49 -11.04
C SER A 138 20.09 6.03 -10.89
N HIS A 139 19.15 5.15 -10.49
CA HIS A 139 19.39 3.71 -10.32
C HIS A 139 19.19 2.92 -11.63
N HIS A 140 18.86 3.60 -12.73
CA HIS A 140 18.75 3.03 -14.06
C HIS A 140 19.73 3.69 -15.03
N ARG A 141 20.03 2.97 -16.11
CA ARG A 141 20.83 3.45 -17.23
C ARG A 141 20.13 3.07 -18.52
N GLU A 142 20.19 3.96 -19.49
CA GLU A 142 19.65 3.75 -20.84
C GLU A 142 20.75 4.07 -21.84
N THR A 143 21.28 3.03 -22.51
CA THR A 143 22.41 3.17 -23.44
C THR A 143 22.10 4.17 -24.58
N ASP A 144 20.86 4.17 -25.07
CA ASP A 144 20.40 5.06 -26.14
C ASP A 144 20.10 6.49 -25.64
N TYR A 145 20.14 6.72 -24.32
CA TYR A 145 19.82 7.99 -23.68
C TYR A 145 20.89 8.36 -22.63
N PRO A 146 22.17 8.48 -23.03
CA PRO A 146 23.25 8.73 -22.09
C PRO A 146 23.05 10.06 -21.36
N GLY A 147 23.34 10.07 -20.05
CA GLY A 147 23.28 11.26 -19.20
C GLY A 147 21.88 11.64 -18.70
N TYR A 148 20.81 10.99 -19.19
CA TYR A 148 19.44 11.28 -18.72
C TYR A 148 19.25 10.93 -17.24
N ASP A 149 20.00 9.94 -16.74
CA ASP A 149 19.96 9.52 -15.35
C ASP A 149 20.59 10.51 -14.36
N SER A 150 21.56 11.31 -14.82
CA SER A 150 22.42 12.16 -13.99
C SER A 150 22.23 13.65 -14.24
N VAL A 151 21.57 14.07 -15.32
CA VAL A 151 21.41 15.49 -15.67
C VAL A 151 20.79 16.34 -14.55
N TRP A 152 19.93 15.74 -13.73
CA TRP A 152 19.34 16.41 -12.55
C TRP A 152 20.40 17.00 -11.61
N GLN A 153 21.57 16.36 -11.49
CA GLN A 153 22.67 16.84 -10.64
C GLN A 153 23.25 18.16 -11.19
N THR A 154 23.35 18.29 -12.51
CA THR A 154 23.78 19.54 -13.16
C THR A 154 22.81 20.67 -12.82
N PHE A 155 21.51 20.42 -12.93
CA PHE A 155 20.49 21.42 -12.59
C PHE A 155 20.48 21.77 -11.10
N ARG A 156 20.64 20.79 -10.21
CA ARG A 156 20.75 21.10 -8.77
C ARG A 156 21.98 21.94 -8.44
N LYS A 157 23.12 21.72 -9.11
CA LYS A 157 24.31 22.57 -8.96
C LYS A 157 24.10 23.98 -9.49
N GLU A 158 23.30 24.13 -10.55
CA GLU A 158 22.95 25.43 -11.13
C GLU A 158 22.05 26.27 -10.22
N TYR A 159 21.20 25.60 -9.43
CA TYR A 159 20.25 26.23 -8.52
C TYR A 159 20.54 25.82 -7.06
N PRO A 160 21.62 26.31 -6.45
CA PRO A 160 22.04 25.91 -5.10
C PRO A 160 21.01 26.26 -4.01
N GLU A 161 20.20 27.29 -4.21
CA GLU A 161 19.14 27.71 -3.28
C GLU A 161 17.87 26.84 -3.35
N ALA A 162 17.70 26.07 -4.43
CA ALA A 162 16.58 25.15 -4.58
C ALA A 162 16.85 23.88 -3.76
N THR A 163 15.94 23.54 -2.84
CA THR A 163 16.10 22.36 -1.96
C THR A 163 15.54 21.08 -2.56
N TRP A 164 15.03 21.15 -3.80
CA TRP A 164 14.48 20.05 -4.57
C TRP A 164 15.30 18.76 -4.59
N THR A 165 14.59 17.65 -4.80
CA THR A 165 15.09 16.28 -4.84
C THR A 165 15.24 15.81 -6.28
N GLU A 166 15.76 14.60 -6.50
CA GLU A 166 15.92 14.03 -7.84
C GLU A 166 14.58 13.93 -8.58
N ILE A 167 13.57 13.33 -7.95
CA ILE A 167 12.26 13.09 -8.59
C ILE A 167 11.59 14.43 -8.97
N SER A 168 11.65 15.45 -8.10
CA SER A 168 11.07 16.76 -8.41
C SER A 168 11.88 17.50 -9.46
N THR A 169 13.22 17.43 -9.44
CA THR A 169 14.07 17.98 -10.53
C THR A 169 13.70 17.36 -11.88
N LYS A 170 13.44 16.05 -11.94
CA LYS A 170 13.03 15.35 -13.17
C LYS A 170 11.63 15.72 -13.62
N GLY A 171 10.69 15.89 -12.69
CA GLY A 171 9.37 16.46 -12.99
C GLY A 171 9.47 17.88 -13.55
N TRP A 172 10.33 18.73 -12.98
CA TRP A 172 10.60 20.08 -13.49
C TRP A 172 11.26 20.07 -14.87
N LEU A 173 12.13 19.11 -15.17
CA LEU A 173 12.71 18.95 -16.50
C LEU A 173 11.65 18.57 -17.56
N ALA A 174 10.63 17.79 -17.19
CA ALA A 174 9.48 17.57 -18.08
C ALA A 174 8.78 18.90 -18.43
N SER A 175 8.59 19.79 -17.45
CA SER A 175 8.06 21.15 -17.68
C SER A 175 8.97 21.99 -18.58
N ARG A 176 10.30 21.86 -18.48
CA ARG A 176 11.23 22.56 -19.39
C ARG A 176 11.08 22.07 -20.83
N CYS A 177 10.86 20.77 -21.03
CA CYS A 177 10.55 20.24 -22.36
C CYS A 177 9.26 20.85 -22.92
N ILE A 178 8.22 21.03 -22.09
CA ILE A 178 6.98 21.72 -22.48
C ILE A 178 7.26 23.18 -22.85
N ASP A 179 8.09 23.91 -22.10
CA ASP A 179 8.48 25.29 -22.42
C ASP A 179 9.08 25.39 -23.83
N TYR A 180 9.96 24.46 -24.21
CA TYR A 180 10.50 24.43 -25.56
C TYR A 180 9.42 24.11 -26.60
N LEU A 181 8.64 23.06 -26.37
CA LEU A 181 7.69 22.52 -27.36
C LEU A 181 6.53 23.47 -27.67
N LEU A 182 6.18 24.35 -26.72
CA LEU A 182 5.17 25.40 -26.91
C LEU A 182 5.77 26.76 -27.30
N GLY A 183 7.09 26.90 -27.28
CA GLY A 183 7.78 28.16 -27.58
C GLY A 183 8.07 28.38 -29.07
N ASP A 184 8.47 29.60 -29.41
CA ASP A 184 8.74 30.02 -30.80
C ASP A 184 9.89 29.27 -31.49
N GLN A 185 10.81 28.68 -30.70
CA GLN A 185 11.92 27.87 -31.21
C GLN A 185 11.55 26.40 -31.45
N SER A 186 10.30 26.00 -31.17
CA SER A 186 9.84 24.64 -31.37
C SER A 186 9.85 24.28 -32.85
N ILE A 187 10.41 23.10 -33.16
CA ILE A 187 10.39 22.52 -34.50
C ILE A 187 9.12 21.69 -34.77
N ALA A 188 8.16 21.68 -33.84
CA ALA A 188 6.90 20.97 -33.94
C ALA A 188 5.74 21.84 -33.45
N LYS A 189 4.58 21.70 -34.08
CA LYS A 189 3.34 22.32 -33.60
C LYS A 189 2.67 21.37 -32.61
N ILE A 190 2.64 21.74 -31.34
CA ILE A 190 1.96 20.98 -30.28
C ILE A 190 0.65 21.67 -29.93
N ASP A 191 -0.40 20.88 -29.74
CA ASP A 191 -1.69 21.34 -29.21
C ASP A 191 -1.55 21.58 -27.70
N ALA A 192 -1.58 22.84 -27.29
CA ALA A 192 -1.34 23.26 -25.90
C ALA A 192 -2.44 22.76 -24.93
N ASP A 193 -3.62 22.43 -25.44
CA ASP A 193 -4.74 21.92 -24.64
C ASP A 193 -4.74 20.38 -24.54
N LYS A 194 -3.76 19.70 -25.16
CA LYS A 194 -3.68 18.24 -25.23
C LYS A 194 -2.29 17.74 -24.86
N ILE A 195 -1.93 17.95 -23.59
CA ILE A 195 -0.64 17.53 -23.03
C ILE A 195 -0.87 16.48 -21.95
N ALA A 196 -0.31 15.29 -22.15
CA ALA A 196 -0.40 14.18 -21.22
C ALA A 196 0.99 13.77 -20.74
N ILE A 197 1.08 13.34 -19.49
CA ILE A 197 2.27 12.69 -18.95
C ILE A 197 1.91 11.30 -18.39
N ILE A 198 2.74 10.32 -18.71
CA ILE A 198 2.58 8.94 -18.24
C ILE A 198 3.87 8.39 -17.64
N GLY A 199 3.75 7.56 -16.62
CA GLY A 199 4.88 6.84 -16.06
C GLY A 199 4.50 5.60 -15.27
N PHE A 200 5.44 4.64 -15.19
CA PHE A 200 5.32 3.41 -14.43
C PHE A 200 6.23 3.42 -13.19
N SER A 201 5.73 3.00 -12.02
CA SER A 201 6.52 2.87 -10.80
C SER A 201 7.12 4.22 -10.37
N ARG A 202 8.43 4.29 -10.13
CA ARG A 202 9.13 5.57 -9.86
C ARG A 202 8.88 6.68 -10.90
N TYR A 203 8.64 6.32 -12.16
CA TYR A 203 8.29 7.30 -13.20
C TYR A 203 6.84 7.78 -13.10
N GLY A 204 5.95 6.94 -12.55
CA GLY A 204 4.61 7.37 -12.16
C GLY A 204 4.63 8.41 -11.05
N LYS A 205 5.57 8.29 -10.08
CA LYS A 205 5.81 9.34 -9.08
C LYS A 205 6.19 10.67 -9.74
N GLN A 206 7.11 10.63 -10.71
CA GLN A 206 7.51 11.81 -11.48
C GLN A 206 6.33 12.41 -12.27
N ALA A 207 5.51 11.56 -12.92
CA ALA A 207 4.34 11.99 -13.68
C ALA A 207 3.32 12.74 -12.79
N MET A 208 3.04 12.21 -11.59
CA MET A 208 2.16 12.89 -10.62
C MET A 208 2.75 14.21 -10.13
N ILE A 209 4.04 14.26 -9.81
CA ILE A 209 4.70 15.49 -9.34
C ILE A 209 4.74 16.54 -10.45
N ALA A 210 5.13 16.18 -11.67
CA ALA A 210 5.09 17.10 -12.80
C ALA A 210 3.68 17.63 -13.03
N GLY A 211 2.68 16.74 -13.05
CA GLY A 211 1.27 17.12 -13.14
C GLY A 211 0.86 18.07 -12.04
N ALA A 212 1.22 17.82 -10.78
CA ALA A 212 0.87 18.67 -9.63
C ALA A 212 1.43 20.09 -9.70
N PHE A 213 2.60 20.29 -10.31
CA PHE A 213 3.29 21.59 -10.37
C PHE A 213 3.26 22.27 -11.74
N ASP A 214 2.75 21.61 -12.77
CA ASP A 214 2.59 22.17 -14.11
C ASP A 214 1.15 21.98 -14.61
N GLU A 215 0.37 23.05 -14.57
CA GLU A 215 -1.05 23.04 -14.94
C GLU A 215 -1.28 22.87 -16.45
N ARG A 216 -0.25 23.06 -17.28
CA ARG A 216 -0.33 22.82 -18.73
C ARG A 216 -0.51 21.33 -19.04
N ILE A 217 -0.13 20.43 -18.13
CA ILE A 217 -0.33 18.99 -18.27
C ILE A 217 -1.80 18.66 -18.03
N THR A 218 -2.60 18.66 -19.08
CA THR A 218 -4.06 18.43 -19.02
C THR A 218 -4.49 17.00 -18.61
N CYS A 219 -3.61 16.00 -18.75
CA CYS A 219 -3.88 14.61 -18.34
C CYS A 219 -2.65 13.94 -17.69
N VAL A 220 -2.85 13.25 -16.56
CA VAL A 220 -1.83 12.46 -15.86
C VAL A 220 -2.27 11.00 -15.83
N VAL A 221 -1.40 10.09 -16.27
CA VAL A 221 -1.55 8.65 -16.05
C VAL A 221 -0.40 8.15 -15.19
N ALA A 222 -0.69 7.72 -13.97
CA ALA A 222 0.30 7.14 -13.07
C ALA A 222 0.02 5.65 -12.92
N ARG A 223 0.90 4.82 -13.49
CA ARG A 223 0.79 3.37 -13.39
C ARG A 223 1.64 2.86 -12.24
N SER A 224 1.03 2.18 -11.28
CA SER A 224 1.72 1.58 -10.12
C SER A 224 2.73 2.50 -9.41
N PRO A 225 2.50 3.82 -9.23
CA PRO A 225 3.53 4.72 -8.70
C PRO A 225 3.98 4.42 -7.26
N GLY A 226 3.18 3.72 -6.44
CA GLY A 226 3.50 3.31 -5.08
C GLY A 226 3.65 4.49 -4.10
N SER A 227 4.37 4.26 -3.00
CA SER A 227 4.57 5.28 -1.96
C SER A 227 5.77 6.18 -2.24
N PRO A 228 5.71 7.49 -1.94
CA PRO A 228 4.56 8.27 -1.47
C PRO A 228 3.88 9.05 -2.61
N ALA A 229 3.39 8.36 -3.65
CA ALA A 229 2.69 8.98 -4.77
C ALA A 229 1.19 8.64 -4.78
N SER A 230 0.79 7.46 -5.25
CA SER A 230 -0.61 7.03 -5.11
C SER A 230 -0.92 6.53 -3.70
N SER A 231 0.10 6.07 -2.98
CA SER A 231 -0.02 5.38 -1.70
C SER A 231 0.51 6.27 -0.57
N PRO A 232 -0.37 6.71 0.35
CA PRO A 232 0.03 7.49 1.52
C PRO A 232 0.81 6.67 2.53
N TYR A 233 1.85 7.26 3.14
CA TYR A 233 2.67 6.57 4.15
C TYR A 233 1.88 6.16 5.39
N ARG A 234 0.78 6.86 5.69
CA ARG A 234 -0.19 6.44 6.72
C ARG A 234 -0.70 5.00 6.53
N PHE A 235 -0.73 4.50 5.29
CA PHE A 235 -1.20 3.15 4.96
C PHE A 235 -0.14 2.28 4.29
N THR A 236 1.11 2.75 4.23
CA THR A 236 2.26 1.96 3.74
C THR A 236 3.41 2.06 4.73
N SER A 237 3.45 1.09 5.65
CA SER A 237 4.46 1.03 6.70
C SER A 237 4.88 -0.42 6.95
N ARG A 238 5.75 -0.64 7.94
CA ARG A 238 6.07 -1.99 8.42
C ARG A 238 4.84 -2.77 8.88
N ASN A 239 3.75 -2.10 9.26
CA ASN A 239 2.49 -2.74 9.64
C ASN A 239 1.66 -3.27 8.45
N THR A 240 2.10 -3.01 7.22
CA THR A 240 1.41 -3.45 5.99
C THR A 240 2.36 -4.13 5.01
N TYR A 241 3.62 -4.40 5.42
CA TYR A 241 4.70 -4.91 4.57
C TYR A 241 4.93 -4.12 3.27
N ALA A 242 4.61 -2.82 3.30
CA ALA A 242 4.79 -1.92 2.18
C ALA A 242 5.94 -0.94 2.44
N GLU A 243 6.34 -0.21 1.40
CA GLU A 243 7.40 0.80 1.44
C GLU A 243 7.11 1.85 2.53
N ALA A 244 7.97 1.89 3.56
CA ALA A 244 7.91 2.86 4.65
C ALA A 244 8.77 4.10 4.32
N PRO A 245 8.64 5.22 5.05
CA PRO A 245 9.47 6.40 4.82
C PRO A 245 10.98 6.12 4.88
N SER A 246 11.43 5.08 5.61
CA SER A 246 12.85 4.71 5.64
C SER A 246 13.39 4.08 4.35
N ASP A 247 12.53 3.63 3.44
CA ASP A 247 12.89 2.71 2.36
C ASP A 247 13.20 3.38 1.02
N PHE A 248 12.73 4.62 0.81
CA PHE A 248 12.98 5.31 -0.45
C PHE A 248 14.49 5.62 -0.63
N PRO A 249 15.05 5.56 -1.85
CA PRO A 249 16.42 6.02 -2.13
C PRO A 249 16.68 7.47 -1.73
N SER A 250 17.84 7.77 -1.12
CA SER A 250 18.08 9.04 -0.40
C SER A 250 17.97 10.32 -1.23
N GLU A 251 18.09 10.21 -2.54
CA GLU A 251 17.98 11.31 -3.47
C GLU A 251 16.55 11.57 -3.97
N TRP A 252 15.59 10.64 -3.79
CA TRP A 252 14.24 10.75 -4.33
C TRP A 252 13.37 11.80 -3.65
N PHE A 253 13.43 11.86 -2.32
CA PHE A 253 12.64 12.75 -1.48
C PHE A 253 13.54 13.40 -0.42
N LEU A 254 13.02 14.40 0.30
CA LEU A 254 13.76 15.10 1.34
C LEU A 254 14.20 14.10 2.43
N PRO A 255 15.46 14.13 2.90
CA PRO A 255 15.94 13.21 3.93
C PRO A 255 15.13 13.24 5.22
N SER A 256 14.60 14.41 5.60
CA SER A 256 13.75 14.60 6.79
C SER A 256 12.44 13.80 6.75
N LEU A 257 11.99 13.35 5.57
CA LEU A 257 10.81 12.49 5.46
C LEU A 257 11.00 11.15 6.18
N ARG A 258 12.25 10.66 6.30
CA ARG A 258 12.58 9.42 7.02
C ARG A 258 12.28 9.51 8.52
N ASP A 259 12.29 10.72 9.10
CA ASP A 259 12.02 10.93 10.52
C ASP A 259 10.59 10.53 10.90
N PHE A 260 9.69 10.40 9.91
CA PHE A 260 8.32 9.95 10.09
C PHE A 260 8.14 8.43 10.06
N THR A 261 9.22 7.64 9.99
CA THR A 261 9.15 6.17 10.07
C THR A 261 8.55 5.74 11.41
N GLY A 262 7.43 5.01 11.37
CA GLY A 262 6.64 4.63 12.54
C GLY A 262 5.83 5.77 13.16
N ARG A 263 5.87 6.96 12.58
CA ARG A 263 5.17 8.19 12.98
C ARG A 263 4.44 8.82 11.79
N GLU A 264 3.99 8.00 10.85
CA GLU A 264 3.41 8.49 9.59
C GLU A 264 2.10 9.28 9.82
N ASN A 265 1.43 9.05 10.96
CA ASN A 265 0.28 9.81 11.44
C ASN A 265 0.61 11.27 11.81
N GLU A 266 1.89 11.62 11.96
CA GLU A 266 2.37 12.98 12.28
C GLU A 266 2.56 13.88 11.06
N LEU A 267 2.50 13.33 9.84
CA LEU A 267 2.68 14.10 8.60
C LEU A 267 1.48 15.05 8.35
N PRO A 268 1.63 16.38 8.25
CA PRO A 268 0.49 17.29 8.08
C PRO A 268 -0.19 17.23 6.71
N ILE A 269 0.47 16.59 5.73
CA ILE A 269 -0.06 16.21 4.42
C ILE A 269 0.54 14.86 4.05
N ASP A 270 -0.08 14.12 3.14
CA ASP A 270 0.43 12.85 2.63
C ASP A 270 0.28 12.79 1.10
N ALA A 271 0.56 11.64 0.51
CA ALA A 271 0.57 11.42 -0.94
C ALA A 271 -0.74 11.80 -1.64
N HIS A 272 -1.89 11.78 -0.95
CA HIS A 272 -3.17 12.22 -1.50
C HIS A 272 -3.19 13.72 -1.88
N GLY A 273 -2.27 14.53 -1.35
CA GLY A 273 -2.11 15.93 -1.74
C GLY A 273 -1.79 16.13 -3.23
N TRP A 274 -1.10 15.17 -3.88
CA TRP A 274 -0.82 15.25 -5.32
C TRP A 274 -2.09 15.29 -6.15
N TYR A 275 -3.10 14.49 -5.77
CA TYR A 275 -4.42 14.47 -6.41
C TYR A 275 -5.11 15.82 -6.32
N GLY A 276 -5.05 16.44 -5.15
CA GLY A 276 -5.58 17.79 -4.94
C GLY A 276 -4.91 18.80 -5.88
N LEU A 277 -3.59 18.78 -6.01
CA LEU A 277 -2.88 19.71 -6.90
C LEU A 277 -3.14 19.48 -8.40
N ILE A 278 -3.44 18.23 -8.80
CA ILE A 278 -3.80 17.87 -10.18
C ILE A 278 -5.23 18.32 -10.52
N ALA A 279 -6.15 18.29 -9.56
CA ALA A 279 -7.54 18.68 -9.75
C ALA A 279 -7.67 20.11 -10.35
N PRO A 280 -8.59 20.33 -11.31
CA PRO A 280 -9.63 19.41 -11.81
C PRO A 280 -9.22 18.58 -13.06
N ARG A 281 -7.93 18.55 -13.42
CA ARG A 281 -7.45 17.91 -14.67
C ARG A 281 -7.54 16.39 -14.61
N HIS A 282 -7.53 15.75 -15.78
CA HIS A 282 -7.68 14.29 -15.86
C HIS A 282 -6.52 13.57 -15.16
N CYS A 283 -6.85 12.61 -14.31
CA CYS A 283 -5.89 11.81 -13.57
C CYS A 283 -6.36 10.36 -13.48
N LEU A 284 -5.55 9.44 -13.98
CA LEU A 284 -5.77 7.99 -13.86
C LEU A 284 -4.66 7.37 -13.01
N ILE A 285 -5.08 6.64 -11.97
CA ILE A 285 -4.21 5.73 -11.25
C ILE A 285 -4.48 4.32 -11.76
N HIS A 286 -3.55 3.76 -12.53
CA HIS A 286 -3.65 2.40 -13.06
C HIS A 286 -2.86 1.45 -12.16
N THR A 287 -3.55 0.67 -11.33
CA THR A 287 -2.98 -0.12 -10.23
C THR A 287 -3.37 -1.60 -10.33
N ALA A 288 -2.69 -2.49 -9.60
CA ALA A 288 -2.95 -3.94 -9.66
C ALA A 288 -3.38 -4.52 -8.31
N HIS A 289 -4.15 -5.61 -8.35
CA HIS A 289 -4.62 -6.30 -7.14
C HIS A 289 -3.46 -6.74 -6.21
N ASN A 290 -2.37 -7.24 -6.79
CA ASN A 290 -1.24 -7.81 -6.05
C ASN A 290 0.07 -7.07 -6.35
N ASP A 291 -0.01 -5.75 -6.51
CA ASP A 291 1.18 -4.94 -6.72
C ASP A 291 2.05 -4.87 -5.46
N GLY A 292 3.21 -5.54 -5.51
CA GLY A 292 4.22 -5.55 -4.45
C GLY A 292 4.58 -4.17 -3.88
N ALA A 293 4.52 -3.12 -4.69
CA ALA A 293 4.94 -1.76 -4.34
C ALA A 293 3.77 -0.82 -4.00
N GLU A 294 2.53 -1.24 -4.21
CA GLU A 294 1.37 -0.36 -4.21
C GLU A 294 0.13 -1.04 -3.61
N PRO A 295 -0.09 -0.92 -2.30
CA PRO A 295 -1.26 -1.51 -1.66
C PRO A 295 -2.56 -0.84 -2.13
N THR A 296 -3.47 -1.63 -2.71
CA THR A 296 -4.77 -1.14 -3.21
C THR A 296 -5.59 -0.37 -2.17
N PHE A 297 -5.47 -0.76 -0.89
CA PHE A 297 -6.10 -0.04 0.22
C PHE A 297 -5.57 1.40 0.36
N ALA A 298 -4.25 1.59 0.29
CA ALA A 298 -3.63 2.91 0.39
C ALA A 298 -4.04 3.81 -0.79
N VAL A 299 -4.02 3.26 -2.00
CA VAL A 299 -4.46 3.94 -3.23
C VAL A 299 -5.91 4.39 -3.14
N GLU A 300 -6.81 3.51 -2.70
CA GLU A 300 -8.24 3.81 -2.62
C GLU A 300 -8.53 4.91 -1.59
N LYS A 301 -7.86 4.89 -0.42
CA LYS A 301 -8.04 5.96 0.57
C LYS A 301 -7.53 7.31 0.05
N ALA A 302 -6.41 7.34 -0.66
CA ALA A 302 -5.93 8.58 -1.29
C ALA A 302 -6.90 9.09 -2.36
N TYR A 303 -7.43 8.18 -3.19
CA TYR A 303 -8.40 8.49 -4.22
C TYR A 303 -9.69 9.06 -3.66
N ILE A 304 -10.25 8.48 -2.59
CA ILE A 304 -11.50 8.98 -1.98
C ILE A 304 -11.33 10.42 -1.50
N GLU A 305 -10.19 10.75 -0.87
CA GLU A 305 -9.87 12.12 -0.49
C GLU A 305 -9.70 13.05 -1.71
N GLY A 306 -8.95 12.61 -2.72
CA GLY A 306 -8.80 13.35 -3.98
C GLY A 306 -10.14 13.61 -4.66
N ARG A 307 -11.00 12.60 -4.74
CA ARG A 307 -12.35 12.66 -5.32
C ARG A 307 -13.20 13.74 -4.67
N SER A 308 -13.05 13.98 -3.36
CA SER A 308 -13.77 15.07 -2.68
C SER A 308 -13.43 16.45 -3.26
N VAL A 309 -12.16 16.69 -3.61
CA VAL A 309 -11.71 17.93 -4.27
C VAL A 309 -12.26 18.01 -5.68
N TYR A 310 -12.15 16.94 -6.46
CA TYR A 310 -12.68 16.90 -7.82
C TYR A 310 -14.21 17.14 -7.85
N ARG A 311 -14.94 16.60 -6.88
CA ARG A 311 -16.38 16.85 -6.70
C ARG A 311 -16.67 18.31 -6.37
N LEU A 312 -15.92 18.93 -5.46
CA LEU A 312 -16.05 20.36 -5.15
C LEU A 312 -15.88 21.22 -6.41
N LEU A 313 -14.98 20.82 -7.31
CA LEU A 313 -14.67 21.50 -8.57
C LEU A 313 -15.56 21.09 -9.75
N GLY A 314 -16.59 20.25 -9.53
CA GLY A 314 -17.50 19.80 -10.58
C GLY A 314 -16.86 18.89 -11.64
N ALA A 315 -15.77 18.21 -11.31
CA ALA A 315 -14.96 17.42 -12.23
C ALA A 315 -14.73 15.98 -11.72
N GLU A 316 -15.63 15.44 -10.90
CA GLU A 316 -15.48 14.11 -10.28
C GLU A 316 -15.16 12.98 -11.28
N GLN A 317 -15.66 13.08 -12.52
CA GLN A 317 -15.38 12.13 -13.60
C GLN A 317 -13.93 12.12 -14.09
N ASN A 318 -13.19 13.20 -13.87
CA ASN A 318 -11.81 13.37 -14.34
C ASN A 318 -10.79 12.63 -13.46
N LEU A 319 -11.18 12.06 -12.32
CA LEU A 319 -10.30 11.26 -11.46
C LEU A 319 -10.78 9.80 -11.39
N ARG A 320 -9.93 8.84 -11.77
CA ARG A 320 -10.24 7.41 -11.71
C ARG A 320 -9.09 6.57 -11.14
N ILE A 321 -9.47 5.51 -10.41
CA ILE A 321 -8.61 4.32 -10.22
C ILE A 321 -9.10 3.27 -11.21
N ASP A 322 -8.14 2.58 -11.81
CA ASP A 322 -8.37 1.46 -12.69
C ASP A 322 -7.55 0.26 -12.22
N TYR A 323 -8.24 -0.83 -11.87
CA TYR A 323 -7.63 -2.03 -11.32
C TYR A 323 -7.41 -3.07 -12.40
N ARG A 324 -6.20 -3.64 -12.43
CA ARG A 324 -5.87 -4.82 -13.23
C ARG A 324 -5.53 -6.02 -12.35
N THR A 325 -5.75 -7.20 -12.90
CA THR A 325 -5.27 -8.45 -12.30
C THR A 325 -3.74 -8.52 -12.37
N GLY A 326 -3.14 -9.25 -11.43
CA GLY A 326 -1.71 -9.47 -11.39
C GLY A 326 -0.95 -8.50 -10.47
N GLY A 327 0.36 -8.39 -10.71
CA GLY A 327 1.30 -7.71 -9.81
C GLY A 327 1.88 -6.43 -10.42
N HIS A 328 3.09 -6.04 -10.02
CA HIS A 328 3.70 -4.78 -10.47
C HIS A 328 3.82 -4.67 -12.00
N SER A 329 4.24 -5.76 -12.65
CA SER A 329 4.29 -5.89 -14.10
C SER A 329 3.08 -6.64 -14.64
N SER A 330 2.71 -6.38 -15.90
CA SER A 330 1.64 -7.11 -16.63
C SER A 330 2.08 -7.61 -18.01
N GLY A 331 3.17 -7.09 -18.56
CA GLY A 331 3.73 -7.51 -19.83
C GLY A 331 4.87 -8.52 -19.64
N PRO A 332 5.10 -9.43 -20.61
CA PRO A 332 6.30 -10.24 -20.61
C PRO A 332 7.53 -9.32 -20.73
N PRO A 333 8.70 -9.70 -20.16
CA PRO A 333 9.95 -9.03 -20.51
C PRO A 333 10.18 -9.11 -22.03
N PRO A 334 10.66 -8.02 -22.67
CA PRO A 334 11.13 -6.77 -22.07
C PRO A 334 10.02 -5.74 -21.78
N GLU A 335 8.80 -5.92 -22.28
CA GLU A 335 7.76 -4.87 -22.27
C GLU A 335 7.30 -4.45 -20.86
N GLN A 336 7.28 -5.37 -19.87
CA GLN A 336 6.83 -5.18 -18.47
C GLN A 336 5.40 -4.64 -18.26
N VAL A 337 4.85 -3.88 -19.20
CA VAL A 337 3.48 -3.39 -19.30
C VAL A 337 2.90 -4.00 -20.58
N SER A 338 1.84 -4.78 -20.47
CA SER A 338 1.22 -5.43 -21.62
C SER A 338 0.70 -4.40 -22.63
N ARG A 339 0.67 -4.74 -23.92
CA ARG A 339 0.07 -3.85 -24.94
C ARG A 339 -1.37 -3.49 -24.58
N ALA A 340 -2.17 -4.42 -24.06
CA ALA A 340 -3.54 -4.15 -23.64
C ALA A 340 -3.61 -3.04 -22.57
N ASP A 341 -2.76 -3.10 -21.54
CA ASP A 341 -2.66 -2.05 -20.52
C ASP A 341 -2.22 -0.72 -21.12
N ARG A 342 -1.27 -0.74 -22.07
CA ARG A 342 -0.80 0.48 -22.73
C ARG A 342 -1.90 1.15 -23.54
N GLN A 343 -2.63 0.36 -24.33
CA GLN A 343 -3.79 0.85 -25.09
C GLN A 343 -4.85 1.42 -24.16
N ARG A 344 -5.18 0.73 -23.06
CA ARG A 344 -6.12 1.22 -22.04
C ARG A 344 -5.69 2.57 -21.42
N ASN A 345 -4.38 2.78 -21.23
CA ASN A 345 -3.87 4.07 -20.77
C ASN A 345 -3.97 5.18 -21.82
N LEU A 346 -3.73 4.85 -23.09
CA LEU A 346 -3.93 5.80 -24.19
C LEU A 346 -5.41 6.11 -24.43
N ASP A 347 -6.31 5.15 -24.20
CA ASP A 347 -7.77 5.35 -24.29
C ASP A 347 -8.26 6.38 -23.27
N TRP A 348 -7.71 6.37 -22.04
CA TRP A 348 -7.99 7.40 -21.04
C TRP A 348 -7.47 8.78 -21.46
N ILE A 349 -6.26 8.85 -22.02
CA ILE A 349 -5.68 10.10 -22.51
C ILE A 349 -6.51 10.63 -23.69
N ASP A 350 -6.93 9.75 -24.60
CA ASP A 350 -7.80 10.09 -25.73
C ASP A 350 -9.13 10.67 -25.22
N LEU A 351 -9.76 10.01 -24.25
CA LEU A 351 -10.98 10.48 -23.58
C LEU A 351 -10.77 11.89 -22.98
N ALA A 352 -9.68 12.10 -22.25
CA ALA A 352 -9.34 13.39 -21.64
C ALA A 352 -9.19 14.52 -22.67
N PHE A 353 -8.74 14.17 -23.89
CA PHE A 353 -8.52 15.09 -25.00
C PHE A 353 -9.72 15.25 -25.93
N GLY A 354 -10.85 14.60 -25.61
CA GLY A 354 -12.05 14.61 -26.45
C GLY A 354 -11.83 13.94 -27.81
N ARG A 355 -10.99 12.90 -27.86
CA ARG A 355 -10.69 12.11 -29.06
C ARG A 355 -10.86 10.60 -28.79
N GLY A 356 -10.63 9.80 -29.82
CA GLY A 356 -10.76 8.34 -29.73
C GLY A 356 -12.23 7.90 -29.60
N LEU A 357 -12.41 6.63 -29.23
CA LEU A 357 -13.73 6.00 -29.12
C LEU A 357 -14.11 5.65 -27.66
N ALA A 358 -13.15 5.77 -26.74
CA ALA A 358 -13.35 5.43 -25.34
C ALA A 358 -14.40 6.32 -24.70
N LYS A 359 -15.24 5.73 -23.86
CA LYS A 359 -16.31 6.42 -23.15
C LYS A 359 -16.05 6.46 -21.66
N GLN A 360 -16.55 7.50 -20.99
CA GLN A 360 -16.43 7.65 -19.53
C GLN A 360 -16.88 6.40 -18.75
N GLY A 361 -17.90 5.68 -19.24
CA GLY A 361 -18.42 4.45 -18.62
C GLY A 361 -17.44 3.26 -18.62
N GLU A 362 -16.44 3.25 -19.51
CA GLU A 362 -15.40 2.21 -19.56
C GLU A 362 -14.35 2.36 -18.44
N PHE A 363 -14.35 3.54 -17.80
CA PHE A 363 -13.57 3.89 -16.62
C PHE A 363 -14.52 4.19 -15.46
N SER A 364 -15.42 3.24 -15.18
CA SER A 364 -16.32 3.30 -14.02
C SER A 364 -15.52 3.26 -12.72
N GLU A 365 -15.97 4.01 -11.71
CA GLU A 365 -15.41 3.86 -10.37
C GLU A 365 -15.67 2.45 -9.83
N GLN A 366 -14.61 1.82 -9.33
CA GLN A 366 -14.69 0.56 -8.60
C GLN A 366 -13.92 0.73 -7.30
N LEU A 367 -14.55 0.42 -6.16
CA LEU A 367 -13.91 0.45 -4.85
C LEU A 367 -13.85 -0.99 -4.33
N ILE A 368 -12.66 -1.43 -3.94
CA ILE A 368 -12.39 -2.78 -3.39
C ILE A 368 -12.56 -2.77 -1.87
N HIS A 369 -12.22 -1.65 -1.21
CA HIS A 369 -12.09 -1.56 0.25
C HIS A 369 -13.15 -0.70 0.93
N ASP A 370 -14.00 -0.03 0.15
CA ASP A 370 -15.05 0.81 0.68
C ASP A 370 -16.11 -0.03 1.41
N PHE A 371 -16.46 0.42 2.61
CA PHE A 371 -17.40 -0.27 3.48
C PHE A 371 -18.30 0.75 4.15
N ASP A 372 -19.57 0.76 3.74
CA ASP A 372 -20.60 1.56 4.37
C ASP A 372 -21.16 0.83 5.60
N TRP A 373 -20.65 1.20 6.78
CA TRP A 373 -21.12 0.63 8.04
C TRP A 373 -22.61 0.92 8.31
N LYS A 374 -23.14 2.09 7.89
CA LYS A 374 -24.55 2.43 8.10
C LYS A 374 -25.44 1.55 7.24
N GLN A 375 -25.07 1.32 5.99
CA GLN A 375 -25.74 0.38 5.11
C GLN A 375 -25.65 -1.06 5.64
N TRP A 376 -24.48 -1.49 6.10
CA TRP A 376 -24.34 -2.82 6.71
C TRP A 376 -25.23 -2.96 7.95
N CYS A 377 -25.26 -1.94 8.82
CA CYS A 377 -26.03 -1.93 10.06
C CYS A 377 -27.55 -1.97 9.79
N SER A 378 -28.04 -1.27 8.78
CA SER A 378 -29.46 -1.27 8.41
C SER A 378 -29.96 -2.62 7.87
N GLN A 379 -29.06 -3.49 7.43
CA GLN A 379 -29.37 -4.85 6.97
C GLN A 379 -29.43 -5.87 8.12
N GLN A 380 -29.09 -5.48 9.35
CA GLN A 380 -29.07 -6.36 10.50
C GLN A 380 -30.44 -6.38 11.22
N ASN A 381 -30.72 -7.47 11.94
CA ASN A 381 -31.89 -7.53 12.83
C ASN A 381 -31.48 -7.32 14.30
N ALA A 382 -32.32 -6.61 15.06
CA ALA A 382 -32.03 -6.24 16.45
C ALA A 382 -31.71 -7.45 17.34
N THR A 383 -32.44 -8.56 17.18
CA THR A 383 -32.21 -9.79 17.94
C THR A 383 -30.83 -10.40 17.69
N SER A 384 -30.31 -10.34 16.46
CA SER A 384 -29.00 -10.87 16.09
C SER A 384 -27.83 -10.01 16.55
N LEU A 385 -28.10 -8.73 16.83
CA LEU A 385 -27.14 -7.77 17.36
C LEU A 385 -27.17 -7.71 18.88
N ALA A 386 -28.24 -8.15 19.52
CA ALA A 386 -28.33 -8.23 20.96
C ALA A 386 -27.28 -9.21 21.53
N ILE A 387 -26.76 -8.86 22.71
CA ILE A 387 -25.94 -9.73 23.54
C ILE A 387 -26.51 -9.73 24.95
N ALA A 388 -26.57 -10.90 25.59
CA ALA A 388 -27.06 -11.04 26.95
C ALA A 388 -26.14 -10.32 27.94
N LYS A 389 -26.71 -9.70 28.98
CA LYS A 389 -25.92 -8.94 29.98
C LYS A 389 -25.00 -9.83 30.82
N ASP A 390 -25.38 -11.10 30.97
CA ASP A 390 -24.66 -12.15 31.68
C ASP A 390 -23.87 -13.07 30.74
N ALA A 391 -23.72 -12.69 29.46
CA ALA A 391 -22.92 -13.44 28.50
C ALA A 391 -21.47 -13.58 29.01
N THR A 392 -20.95 -14.80 28.90
CA THR A 392 -19.56 -15.12 29.20
C THR A 392 -18.62 -14.47 28.18
N ALA A 393 -17.34 -14.30 28.55
CA ALA A 393 -16.32 -13.74 27.66
C ALA A 393 -16.26 -14.44 26.28
N ILE A 394 -16.38 -15.78 26.27
CA ILE A 394 -16.37 -16.57 25.03
C ILE A 394 -17.61 -16.32 24.16
N GLU A 395 -18.78 -16.10 24.77
CA GLU A 395 -20.01 -15.73 24.05
C GLU A 395 -19.91 -14.32 23.48
N CYS A 396 -19.34 -13.36 24.22
CA CYS A 396 -19.06 -12.01 23.73
C CYS A 396 -18.11 -12.00 22.54
N ILE A 397 -17.03 -12.79 22.61
CA ILE A 397 -16.08 -12.95 21.51
C ILE A 397 -16.78 -13.54 20.28
N LYS A 398 -17.50 -14.66 20.42
CA LYS A 398 -18.25 -15.28 19.31
C LYS A 398 -19.29 -14.32 18.71
N TRP A 399 -19.99 -13.56 19.55
CA TRP A 399 -20.91 -12.53 19.11
C TRP A 399 -20.20 -11.47 18.24
N SER A 400 -19.01 -11.02 18.64
CA SER A 400 -18.25 -10.01 17.87
C SER A 400 -17.75 -10.53 16.52
N LEU A 401 -17.43 -11.83 16.43
CA LEU A 401 -17.04 -12.48 15.19
C LEU A 401 -18.22 -12.74 14.25
N GLY A 402 -19.45 -12.64 14.75
CA GLY A 402 -20.67 -12.88 13.99
C GLY A 402 -20.94 -14.36 13.73
N GLN A 403 -21.90 -14.63 12.85
CA GLN A 403 -22.39 -15.97 12.56
C GLN A 403 -21.92 -16.42 11.18
N ALA A 404 -21.06 -17.44 11.16
CA ALA A 404 -20.72 -18.13 9.92
C ALA A 404 -22.00 -18.76 9.29
N PRO A 405 -22.10 -18.82 7.95
CA PRO A 405 -23.22 -19.48 7.30
C PRO A 405 -23.28 -20.97 7.68
N LYS A 406 -24.49 -21.52 7.76
CA LYS A 406 -24.72 -22.93 8.16
C LYS A 406 -24.00 -23.93 7.25
N THR A 407 -23.85 -23.59 5.98
CA THR A 407 -23.12 -24.36 4.98
C THR A 407 -22.20 -23.40 4.23
N LEU A 408 -20.89 -23.60 4.36
CA LEU A 408 -19.92 -23.10 3.39
C LEU A 408 -19.79 -24.17 2.31
N SER A 409 -19.86 -23.79 1.03
CA SER A 409 -19.76 -24.74 -0.07
C SER A 409 -18.53 -25.63 0.13
N PRO A 410 -18.69 -26.97 0.19
CA PRO A 410 -17.55 -27.86 0.27
C PRO A 410 -16.74 -27.71 -1.01
N VAL A 411 -15.43 -27.73 -0.90
CA VAL A 411 -14.58 -27.81 -2.09
C VAL A 411 -14.47 -29.30 -2.45
N GLU A 412 -15.04 -29.68 -3.58
CA GLU A 412 -15.10 -31.08 -4.01
C GLU A 412 -13.72 -31.66 -4.34
N GLN A 413 -12.76 -30.81 -4.73
CA GLN A 413 -11.39 -31.19 -5.08
C GLN A 413 -10.37 -30.23 -4.46
N ALA A 414 -9.24 -30.77 -3.99
CA ALA A 414 -8.17 -29.94 -3.46
C ALA A 414 -7.55 -29.04 -4.55
N GLU A 415 -7.74 -27.73 -4.41
CA GLU A 415 -7.06 -26.73 -5.22
C GLU A 415 -5.83 -26.19 -4.50
N PHE A 416 -4.74 -26.00 -5.25
CA PHE A 416 -3.46 -25.50 -4.73
C PHE A 416 -3.10 -24.17 -5.37
N LEU A 417 -2.18 -23.43 -4.75
CA LEU A 417 -1.56 -22.28 -5.41
C LEU A 417 -0.75 -22.76 -6.62
N THR A 418 -0.90 -22.07 -7.73
CA THR A 418 -0.09 -22.27 -8.93
C THR A 418 1.28 -21.59 -8.79
N ASP A 419 2.23 -21.96 -9.65
CA ASP A 419 3.54 -21.32 -9.68
C ASP A 419 3.45 -19.86 -10.11
N ALA A 420 2.49 -19.54 -11.00
CA ALA A 420 2.23 -18.17 -11.43
C ALA A 420 1.69 -17.29 -10.28
N GLU A 421 0.70 -17.79 -9.53
CA GLU A 421 0.19 -17.11 -8.33
C GLU A 421 1.28 -16.94 -7.27
N SER A 422 2.12 -17.96 -7.05
CA SER A 422 3.21 -17.89 -6.08
C SER A 422 4.31 -16.90 -6.49
N SER A 423 4.61 -16.85 -7.80
CA SER A 423 5.60 -15.91 -8.36
C SER A 423 5.12 -14.46 -8.25
N LEU A 424 3.81 -14.22 -8.36
CA LEU A 424 3.20 -12.90 -8.21
C LEU A 424 3.55 -12.25 -6.87
N MET A 425 3.57 -13.06 -5.82
CA MET A 425 3.82 -12.61 -4.45
C MET A 425 5.31 -12.62 -4.10
N THR A 426 6.19 -13.07 -4.99
CA THR A 426 7.65 -13.19 -4.77
C THR A 426 8.05 -14.10 -3.59
N HIS A 427 7.27 -15.15 -3.30
CA HIS A 427 7.48 -16.05 -2.16
C HIS A 427 8.89 -16.67 -2.09
N ASP A 428 9.56 -16.83 -3.23
CA ASP A 428 10.87 -17.48 -3.32
C ASP A 428 12.06 -16.51 -3.34
N ARG A 429 11.81 -15.20 -3.30
CA ARG A 429 12.85 -14.17 -3.50
C ARG A 429 13.99 -14.24 -2.47
N TRP A 430 13.70 -14.69 -1.26
CA TRP A 430 14.65 -14.77 -0.15
C TRP A 430 14.79 -16.18 0.42
N THR A 431 14.51 -17.21 -0.38
CA THR A 431 14.55 -18.61 0.05
C THR A 431 15.96 -19.04 0.46
N PRO A 432 16.15 -19.46 1.73
CA PRO A 432 17.41 -20.03 2.17
C PRO A 432 17.64 -21.42 1.58
N LYS A 433 18.91 -21.85 1.50
CA LYS A 433 19.26 -23.16 0.96
C LYS A 433 18.65 -24.29 1.79
N GLY A 434 17.99 -25.23 1.12
CA GLY A 434 17.40 -26.43 1.73
C GLY A 434 16.03 -26.22 2.40
N VAL A 435 15.46 -25.01 2.30
CA VAL A 435 14.06 -24.76 2.68
C VAL A 435 13.16 -25.09 1.50
N HIS A 436 12.18 -25.96 1.75
CA HIS A 436 11.15 -26.35 0.79
C HIS A 436 9.88 -25.54 0.95
N ARG A 437 9.12 -25.46 -0.14
CA ARG A 437 7.77 -24.92 -0.18
C ARG A 437 6.84 -25.95 -0.83
N VAL A 438 5.83 -26.39 -0.09
CA VAL A 438 4.81 -27.32 -0.59
C VAL A 438 3.45 -26.62 -0.58
N PRO A 439 2.77 -26.46 -1.72
CA PRO A 439 1.40 -25.96 -1.74
C PRO A 439 0.46 -26.88 -0.95
N ILE A 440 -0.38 -26.27 -0.14
CA ILE A 440 -1.35 -26.97 0.73
C ILE A 440 -2.77 -26.39 0.55
N HIS A 441 -3.74 -27.22 0.90
CA HIS A 441 -5.16 -26.92 0.89
C HIS A 441 -5.78 -27.36 2.23
N PHE A 442 -6.62 -26.52 2.84
CA PHE A 442 -7.34 -26.89 4.05
C PHE A 442 -8.62 -26.07 4.24
N GLY A 443 -9.46 -26.50 5.19
CA GLY A 443 -10.67 -25.79 5.57
C GLY A 443 -11.67 -25.61 4.41
N HIS A 444 -12.25 -24.42 4.32
CA HIS A 444 -13.28 -24.09 3.32
C HIS A 444 -12.67 -23.37 2.12
N GLY A 445 -11.77 -24.07 1.42
CA GLY A 445 -11.11 -23.56 0.22
C GLY A 445 -9.89 -22.66 0.46
N VAL A 446 -9.24 -22.80 1.62
CA VAL A 446 -8.02 -22.03 1.90
C VAL A 446 -6.85 -22.71 1.20
N ARG A 447 -6.16 -21.93 0.37
CA ARG A 447 -4.93 -22.32 -0.32
C ARG A 447 -3.77 -21.60 0.33
N GLY A 448 -2.65 -22.30 0.54
CA GLY A 448 -1.46 -21.74 1.15
C GLY A 448 -0.22 -22.55 0.81
N ASN A 449 0.83 -22.34 1.58
CA ASN A 449 2.09 -23.06 1.47
C ASN A 449 2.55 -23.55 2.84
N LEU A 450 3.14 -24.75 2.84
CA LEU A 450 3.91 -25.29 3.95
C LEU A 450 5.40 -25.07 3.66
N TYR A 451 6.13 -24.52 4.64
CA TYR A 451 7.58 -24.35 4.57
C TYR A 451 8.27 -25.20 5.64
N PHE A 452 9.35 -25.89 5.27
CA PHE A 452 10.17 -26.69 6.19
C PHE A 452 11.57 -26.87 5.61
N LYS A 453 12.53 -27.29 6.43
CA LYS A 453 13.92 -27.54 6.01
C LYS A 453 14.26 -29.02 6.03
N ASP A 454 14.98 -29.48 5.02
CA ASP A 454 15.49 -30.85 4.98
C ASP A 454 16.42 -31.17 6.15
N GLY A 455 16.33 -32.41 6.63
CA GLY A 455 17.18 -32.91 7.71
C GLY A 455 16.87 -32.33 9.10
N ALA A 456 15.86 -31.48 9.24
CA ALA A 456 15.36 -31.06 10.54
C ALA A 456 14.70 -32.25 11.29
N PRO A 457 14.81 -32.33 12.64
CA PRO A 457 14.20 -33.41 13.41
C PRO A 457 12.69 -33.51 13.21
N THR A 458 12.20 -34.75 13.12
CA THR A 458 10.76 -35.07 13.08
C THR A 458 10.37 -35.85 14.35
N PRO A 459 9.13 -35.73 14.86
CA PRO A 459 8.05 -34.87 14.37
C PRO A 459 8.35 -33.36 14.55
N MET A 460 8.04 -32.53 13.54
CA MET A 460 8.37 -31.10 13.54
C MET A 460 7.34 -30.26 14.29
N PRO A 461 7.73 -29.32 15.17
CA PRO A 461 6.81 -28.33 15.71
C PRO A 461 6.24 -27.47 14.59
N VAL A 462 4.95 -27.16 14.67
CA VAL A 462 4.22 -26.43 13.64
C VAL A 462 3.96 -24.99 14.06
N VAL A 463 4.15 -24.04 13.14
CA VAL A 463 3.74 -22.65 13.31
C VAL A 463 2.72 -22.28 12.24
N VAL A 464 1.55 -21.80 12.66
CA VAL A 464 0.59 -21.14 11.77
C VAL A 464 0.93 -19.65 11.76
N TRP A 465 1.47 -19.16 10.65
CA TRP A 465 1.84 -17.76 10.45
C TRP A 465 0.63 -16.93 10.02
N LEU A 466 0.33 -15.87 10.77
CA LEU A 466 -0.80 -14.96 10.57
C LEU A 466 -0.28 -13.54 10.35
N HIS A 467 -0.42 -13.06 9.12
CA HIS A 467 0.23 -11.86 8.61
C HIS A 467 -0.52 -10.55 8.97
N PRO A 468 0.10 -9.37 8.80
CA PRO A 468 -0.52 -8.08 9.13
C PRO A 468 -1.46 -7.59 8.01
N LEU A 469 -1.80 -6.29 7.99
CA LEU A 469 -2.72 -5.66 7.02
C LEU A 469 -2.10 -5.52 5.61
N SER A 470 -1.56 -6.60 5.08
CA SER A 470 -0.86 -6.66 3.80
C SER A 470 -1.83 -6.97 2.65
N TYR A 471 -2.53 -5.93 2.19
CA TYR A 471 -3.57 -6.08 1.16
C TYR A 471 -3.04 -6.61 -0.18
N HIS A 472 -1.82 -6.25 -0.53
CA HIS A 472 -1.20 -6.56 -1.82
C HIS A 472 -0.39 -7.86 -1.78
N SER A 473 0.38 -8.09 -0.70
CA SER A 473 1.34 -9.20 -0.59
C SER A 473 0.89 -10.36 0.31
N GLY A 474 -0.24 -10.22 1.01
CA GLY A 474 -0.78 -11.28 1.85
C GLY A 474 0.20 -11.70 2.93
N TYR A 475 0.51 -13.01 3.02
CA TYR A 475 1.47 -13.48 4.03
C TYR A 475 2.95 -13.16 3.73
N ASN A 476 3.26 -12.71 2.51
CA ASN A 476 4.63 -12.37 2.13
C ASN A 476 5.04 -10.98 2.63
N GLU A 477 6.27 -10.86 3.12
CA GLU A 477 6.88 -9.59 3.47
C GLU A 477 7.54 -8.97 2.22
N GLY A 478 6.94 -7.95 1.62
CA GLY A 478 7.47 -7.29 0.42
C GLY A 478 8.60 -6.29 0.70
N TYR A 479 8.52 -5.58 1.83
CA TYR A 479 9.45 -4.54 2.26
C TYR A 479 9.86 -4.72 3.71
N GLY A 480 11.13 -4.41 4.02
CA GLY A 480 11.67 -4.51 5.38
C GLY A 480 12.35 -5.84 5.69
N VAL A 481 12.43 -6.75 4.72
CA VAL A 481 13.08 -8.06 4.88
C VAL A 481 14.55 -7.89 5.24
N GLN A 482 14.95 -8.50 6.36
CA GLN A 482 16.33 -8.56 6.81
C GLN A 482 16.84 -9.99 6.67
N GLY A 483 17.60 -10.30 5.61
CA GLY A 483 18.10 -11.65 5.33
C GLY A 483 17.08 -12.56 4.66
N THR A 484 16.03 -12.96 5.39
CA THR A 484 14.94 -13.81 4.88
C THR A 484 13.60 -13.50 5.58
N THR A 485 12.50 -13.96 4.98
CA THR A 485 11.13 -13.76 5.48
C THR A 485 10.87 -14.58 6.75
N VAL A 486 9.81 -14.26 7.50
CA VAL A 486 9.46 -15.00 8.74
C VAL A 486 9.27 -16.50 8.50
N TYR A 487 8.49 -16.90 7.50
CA TYR A 487 8.18 -18.32 7.29
C TYR A 487 9.40 -19.13 6.84
N GLN A 488 10.32 -18.50 6.09
CA GLN A 488 11.60 -19.11 5.75
C GLN A 488 12.53 -19.19 6.95
N ARG A 489 12.64 -18.12 7.76
CA ARG A 489 13.48 -18.10 8.97
C ARG A 489 13.04 -19.15 9.98
N LEU A 490 11.74 -19.31 10.19
CA LEU A 490 11.20 -20.34 11.08
C LEU A 490 11.47 -21.74 10.53
N ALA A 491 11.31 -21.97 9.23
CA ALA A 491 11.68 -23.24 8.61
C ALA A 491 13.17 -23.56 8.80
N GLU A 492 14.06 -22.58 8.69
CA GLU A 492 15.49 -22.76 8.98
C GLU A 492 15.80 -23.13 10.42
N ASN A 493 14.90 -22.77 11.35
CA ASN A 493 15.01 -23.04 12.77
C ASN A 493 14.20 -24.28 13.21
N GLY A 494 13.86 -25.18 12.27
CA GLY A 494 13.31 -26.50 12.58
C GLY A 494 11.78 -26.56 12.70
N PHE A 495 11.07 -25.50 12.32
CA PHE A 495 9.61 -25.50 12.30
C PHE A 495 9.06 -25.93 10.93
N ALA A 496 7.90 -26.60 10.96
CA ALA A 496 7.01 -26.65 9.81
C ALA A 496 6.07 -25.43 9.87
N VAL A 497 6.05 -24.60 8.82
CA VAL A 497 5.33 -23.31 8.85
C VAL A 497 4.19 -23.32 7.84
N ILE A 498 2.96 -23.22 8.33
CA ILE A 498 1.76 -23.04 7.52
C ILE A 498 1.56 -21.54 7.29
N ALA A 499 1.62 -21.10 6.04
CA ALA A 499 1.41 -19.72 5.64
C ALA A 499 0.35 -19.62 4.54
N TYR A 500 -0.59 -18.71 4.69
CA TYR A 500 -1.72 -18.53 3.78
C TYR A 500 -2.24 -17.09 3.82
N ASP A 501 -2.92 -16.67 2.76
CA ASP A 501 -3.55 -15.36 2.73
C ASP A 501 -4.84 -15.37 3.55
N GLN A 502 -4.96 -14.42 4.47
CA GLN A 502 -6.17 -14.19 5.23
C GLN A 502 -7.25 -13.51 4.34
N CYS A 503 -8.52 -13.70 4.70
CA CYS A 503 -9.65 -13.14 3.95
C CYS A 503 -9.50 -11.62 3.71
N GLY A 504 -9.52 -11.19 2.44
CA GLY A 504 -9.39 -9.79 2.04
C GLY A 504 -7.96 -9.31 1.77
N PHE A 505 -6.98 -10.21 1.77
CA PHE A 505 -5.58 -9.90 1.55
C PHE A 505 -4.97 -10.82 0.49
N GLY A 506 -3.89 -10.37 -0.15
CA GLY A 506 -3.16 -11.16 -1.15
C GLY A 506 -4.08 -11.68 -2.26
N LEU A 507 -4.03 -12.97 -2.54
CA LEU A 507 -4.87 -13.61 -3.57
C LEU A 507 -6.36 -13.69 -3.18
N ARG A 508 -6.69 -13.41 -1.92
CA ARG A 508 -8.06 -13.36 -1.40
C ARG A 508 -8.58 -11.94 -1.24
N LEU A 509 -7.96 -10.96 -1.91
CA LEU A 509 -8.37 -9.56 -1.92
C LEU A 509 -9.87 -9.39 -2.26
N LEU A 510 -10.31 -9.99 -3.36
CA LEU A 510 -11.69 -9.86 -3.83
C LEU A 510 -12.71 -10.62 -2.98
N GLU A 511 -12.30 -11.69 -2.27
CA GLU A 511 -13.15 -12.29 -1.25
C GLU A 511 -13.49 -11.25 -0.17
N GLY A 512 -12.53 -10.40 0.21
CA GLY A 512 -12.75 -9.31 1.14
C GLY A 512 -13.69 -8.23 0.61
N ARG A 513 -13.62 -7.88 -0.68
CA ARG A 513 -14.54 -6.92 -1.32
C ARG A 513 -16.00 -7.41 -1.22
N ASP A 514 -16.22 -8.67 -1.60
CA ASP A 514 -17.57 -9.23 -1.71
C ASP A 514 -18.09 -9.83 -0.39
N PHE A 515 -17.25 -9.84 0.66
CA PHE A 515 -17.50 -10.58 1.90
C PHE A 515 -18.85 -10.26 2.53
N TYR A 516 -19.16 -8.98 2.78
CA TYR A 516 -20.38 -8.59 3.49
C TYR A 516 -21.63 -8.65 2.61
N LYS A 517 -21.47 -8.63 1.29
CA LYS A 517 -22.56 -8.93 0.35
C LYS A 517 -22.96 -10.41 0.44
N ASN A 518 -21.99 -11.31 0.56
CA ASN A 518 -22.21 -12.75 0.60
C ASN A 518 -22.52 -13.27 2.01
N HIS A 519 -21.96 -12.63 3.05
CA HIS A 519 -22.02 -13.08 4.45
C HIS A 519 -22.33 -11.91 5.41
N PRO A 520 -23.50 -11.27 5.31
CA PRO A 520 -23.81 -10.02 6.02
C PRO A 520 -23.84 -10.14 7.55
N ARG A 521 -23.99 -11.35 8.11
CA ARG A 521 -24.04 -11.62 9.55
C ARG A 521 -22.74 -12.13 10.15
N TRP A 522 -21.74 -12.36 9.31
CA TRP A 522 -20.41 -12.80 9.72
C TRP A 522 -19.44 -11.63 9.69
N SER A 523 -18.23 -11.78 10.23
CA SER A 523 -17.17 -10.78 10.13
C SER A 523 -15.95 -11.33 9.40
N LYS A 524 -15.19 -10.45 8.74
CA LYS A 524 -13.91 -10.85 8.09
C LYS A 524 -12.96 -11.46 9.11
N LEU A 525 -12.86 -10.90 10.33
CA LEU A 525 -12.05 -11.51 11.39
C LEU A 525 -12.60 -12.89 11.79
N GLY A 526 -13.92 -13.08 11.80
CA GLY A 526 -14.54 -14.38 12.03
C GLY A 526 -14.13 -15.42 10.98
N ARG A 527 -14.04 -15.02 9.71
CA ARG A 527 -13.48 -15.86 8.63
C ARG A 527 -12.02 -16.17 8.85
N MET A 528 -11.20 -15.17 9.20
CA MET A 528 -9.77 -15.35 9.48
C MET A 528 -9.53 -16.30 10.65
N VAL A 529 -10.31 -16.19 11.73
CA VAL A 529 -10.25 -17.07 12.91
C VAL A 529 -10.67 -18.50 12.55
N MET A 530 -11.70 -18.67 11.72
CA MET A 530 -12.09 -19.99 11.22
C MET A 530 -10.97 -20.63 10.39
N ASP A 531 -10.37 -19.87 9.47
CA ASP A 531 -9.29 -20.35 8.61
C ASP A 531 -8.04 -20.74 9.44
N ALA A 532 -7.70 -19.98 10.48
CA ALA A 532 -6.59 -20.32 11.40
C ALA A 532 -6.84 -21.63 12.15
N ARG A 533 -8.08 -21.87 12.61
CA ARG A 533 -8.47 -23.15 13.26
C ARG A 533 -8.51 -24.32 12.28
N ALA A 534 -8.80 -24.05 11.01
CA ALA A 534 -8.68 -25.04 9.95
C ALA A 534 -7.22 -25.40 9.67
N ALA A 535 -6.29 -24.44 9.69
CA ALA A 535 -4.86 -24.71 9.61
C ALA A 535 -4.35 -25.57 10.79
N VAL A 536 -4.85 -25.33 12.01
CA VAL A 536 -4.58 -26.21 13.17
C VAL A 536 -5.15 -27.61 12.93
N SER A 537 -6.34 -27.74 12.33
CA SER A 537 -6.92 -29.04 11.99
C SER A 537 -6.13 -29.79 10.92
N PHE A 538 -5.56 -29.07 9.94
CA PHE A 538 -4.61 -29.66 8.99
C PHE A 538 -3.39 -30.23 9.70
N ALA A 539 -2.82 -29.50 10.65
CA ALA A 539 -1.63 -29.94 11.38
C ALA A 539 -1.89 -31.09 12.37
N VAL A 540 -2.99 -31.03 13.13
CA VAL A 540 -3.28 -31.97 14.23
C VAL A 540 -4.04 -33.20 13.75
N GLU A 541 -4.95 -33.03 12.80
CA GLU A 541 -5.93 -34.06 12.39
C GLU A 541 -5.71 -34.53 10.94
N GLY A 542 -4.76 -33.94 10.21
CA GLY A 542 -4.55 -34.23 8.78
C GLY A 542 -5.71 -33.79 7.89
N ARG A 543 -6.58 -32.88 8.35
CA ARG A 543 -7.75 -32.41 7.57
C ARG A 543 -7.35 -31.39 6.51
N GLY A 544 -6.98 -31.90 5.33
CA GLY A 544 -6.67 -31.12 4.14
C GLY A 544 -5.88 -31.94 3.13
N ALA A 545 -5.13 -31.28 2.28
CA ALA A 545 -4.26 -31.92 1.29
C ALA A 545 -2.96 -31.14 1.10
N ALA A 546 -1.90 -31.85 0.74
CA ALA A 546 -0.64 -31.28 0.30
C ALA A 546 -0.32 -31.76 -1.12
N LYS A 547 0.26 -30.89 -1.94
CA LYS A 547 0.57 -31.21 -3.34
C LYS A 547 1.68 -32.26 -3.49
N SER A 548 2.52 -32.42 -2.46
CA SER A 548 3.59 -33.40 -2.37
C SER A 548 3.76 -33.88 -0.94
N ALA A 549 4.68 -34.83 -0.71
CA ALA A 549 5.01 -35.31 0.62
C ALA A 549 5.42 -34.16 1.56
N ILE A 550 5.00 -34.26 2.82
CA ILE A 550 5.28 -33.30 3.90
C ILE A 550 5.85 -34.06 5.10
N PRO A 551 6.66 -33.42 5.96
CA PRO A 551 7.22 -34.07 7.15
C PRO A 551 6.13 -34.44 8.17
N GLU A 552 6.44 -35.38 9.06
CA GLU A 552 5.59 -35.66 10.21
C GLU A 552 5.57 -34.46 11.17
N PHE A 553 4.37 -34.10 11.65
CA PHE A 553 4.16 -32.97 12.55
C PHE A 553 4.08 -33.41 14.01
N ASP A 554 4.66 -32.61 14.88
CA ASP A 554 4.43 -32.70 16.32
C ASP A 554 3.08 -32.06 16.66
N THR A 555 2.05 -32.90 16.75
CA THR A 555 0.67 -32.48 17.02
C THR A 555 0.47 -31.85 18.40
N LYS A 556 1.45 -31.96 19.31
CA LYS A 556 1.42 -31.31 20.64
C LYS A 556 2.11 -29.96 20.66
N ARG A 557 2.86 -29.60 19.61
CA ARG A 557 3.58 -28.32 19.47
C ARG A 557 3.12 -27.57 18.23
N VAL A 558 1.85 -27.15 18.26
CA VAL A 558 1.24 -26.30 17.22
C VAL A 558 1.03 -24.88 17.77
N PHE A 559 1.77 -23.92 17.23
CA PHE A 559 1.77 -22.52 17.67
C PHE A 559 1.03 -21.61 16.69
N LEU A 560 0.35 -20.59 17.21
CA LEU A 560 -0.14 -19.47 16.43
C LEU A 560 0.82 -18.29 16.58
N LEU A 561 1.35 -17.77 15.47
CA LEU A 561 2.19 -16.59 15.45
C LEU A 561 1.52 -15.51 14.62
N GLY A 562 1.16 -14.40 15.26
CA GLY A 562 0.46 -13.29 14.62
C GLY A 562 1.17 -11.96 14.76
N TYR A 563 1.19 -11.19 13.68
CA TYR A 563 1.62 -9.80 13.66
C TYR A 563 0.47 -8.87 13.24
N SER A 564 0.24 -7.80 14.00
CA SER A 564 -0.83 -6.81 13.74
C SER A 564 -2.23 -7.42 13.68
N SER A 565 -2.96 -7.29 12.56
CA SER A 565 -4.24 -7.99 12.35
C SER A 565 -4.12 -9.51 12.52
N GLY A 566 -2.96 -10.09 12.18
CA GLY A 566 -2.68 -11.49 12.44
C GLY A 566 -2.55 -11.81 13.93
N ALA A 567 -2.10 -10.87 14.76
CA ALA A 567 -2.10 -11.02 16.22
C ALA A 567 -3.53 -11.06 16.76
N LEU A 568 -4.45 -10.28 16.20
CA LEU A 568 -5.88 -10.38 16.51
C LEU A 568 -6.41 -11.76 16.13
N THR A 569 -6.14 -12.24 14.92
CA THR A 569 -6.54 -13.59 14.51
C THR A 569 -5.98 -14.66 15.46
N ALA A 570 -4.70 -14.55 15.85
CA ALA A 570 -4.03 -15.49 16.75
C ALA A 570 -4.66 -15.52 18.14
N MET A 571 -4.95 -14.35 18.73
CA MET A 571 -5.59 -14.26 20.05
C MET A 571 -6.98 -14.90 20.05
N TYR A 572 -7.82 -14.56 19.06
CA TYR A 572 -9.19 -15.06 18.99
C TYR A 572 -9.23 -16.55 18.65
N ALA A 573 -8.40 -17.03 17.72
CA ALA A 573 -8.30 -18.45 17.41
C ALA A 573 -7.75 -19.24 18.59
N GLY A 574 -6.72 -18.73 19.27
CA GLY A 574 -6.14 -19.34 20.47
C GLY A 574 -7.12 -19.42 21.64
N ALA A 575 -7.99 -18.43 21.82
CA ALA A 575 -9.05 -18.45 22.82
C ALA A 575 -10.19 -19.45 22.51
N LEU A 576 -10.32 -19.88 21.26
CA LEU A 576 -11.40 -20.74 20.77
C LEU A 576 -10.95 -22.15 20.38
N ASP A 577 -9.68 -22.48 20.56
CA ASP A 577 -9.09 -23.75 20.14
C ASP A 577 -8.09 -24.29 21.17
N ASP A 578 -8.49 -25.36 21.87
CA ASP A 578 -7.69 -25.99 22.92
C ASP A 578 -6.55 -26.87 22.38
N ARG A 579 -6.52 -27.13 21.07
CA ARG A 579 -5.43 -27.89 20.43
C ARG A 579 -4.16 -27.07 20.25
N VAL A 580 -4.24 -25.74 20.40
CA VAL A 580 -3.10 -24.82 20.24
C VAL A 580 -2.18 -24.91 21.45
N ALA A 581 -0.90 -25.17 21.19
CA ALA A 581 0.15 -25.31 22.21
C ALA A 581 0.65 -23.96 22.75
N GLY A 582 0.57 -22.89 21.97
CA GLY A 582 0.94 -21.55 22.41
C GLY A 582 0.59 -20.47 21.40
N VAL A 583 0.49 -19.23 21.87
CA VAL A 583 0.07 -18.07 21.06
C VAL A 583 1.07 -16.93 21.21
N ALA A 584 1.65 -16.48 20.11
CA ALA A 584 2.55 -15.33 20.08
C ALA A 584 1.95 -14.18 19.26
N CYS A 585 1.88 -13.00 19.88
CA CYS A 585 1.20 -11.83 19.35
C CYS A 585 2.13 -10.62 19.34
N PHE A 586 2.43 -10.10 18.15
CA PHE A 586 3.28 -8.93 17.95
C PHE A 586 2.44 -7.74 17.47
N SER A 587 2.40 -6.67 18.27
CA SER A 587 1.81 -5.36 17.94
C SER A 587 0.32 -5.35 17.50
N GLY A 588 -0.21 -4.15 17.26
CA GLY A 588 -1.45 -3.94 16.48
C GLY A 588 -2.78 -4.19 17.20
N TRP A 589 -2.80 -4.17 18.53
CA TRP A 589 -4.02 -4.25 19.32
C TRP A 589 -4.03 -3.17 20.41
N THR A 590 -5.21 -2.69 20.75
CA THR A 590 -5.43 -1.72 21.82
C THR A 590 -6.73 -2.09 22.52
N PRO A 591 -6.86 -1.85 23.85
CA PRO A 591 -8.06 -2.22 24.59
C PRO A 591 -9.34 -1.67 23.95
N LEU A 592 -10.37 -2.50 23.83
CA LEU A 592 -11.63 -2.14 23.20
C LEU A 592 -12.41 -1.11 24.02
N ARG A 593 -12.28 -1.09 25.35
CA ARG A 593 -12.96 -0.11 26.19
C ARG A 593 -12.22 1.23 26.29
N ASN A 594 -11.07 1.36 25.62
CA ASN A 594 -10.29 2.58 25.62
C ASN A 594 -10.80 3.60 24.58
N ALA A 595 -11.30 4.74 25.07
CA ALA A 595 -11.73 5.87 24.24
C ALA A 595 -10.68 7.00 24.13
N GLY A 596 -9.62 6.99 24.96
CA GLY A 596 -8.75 8.16 25.19
C GLY A 596 -7.89 8.59 24.00
N ASN A 597 -7.61 7.69 23.06
CA ASN A 597 -6.64 7.91 21.97
C ASN A 597 -7.17 7.64 20.56
N ALA A 598 -8.50 7.63 20.37
CA ALA A 598 -9.13 7.30 19.09
C ALA A 598 -8.66 8.17 17.91
N ARG A 599 -8.37 9.47 18.14
CA ARG A 599 -7.84 10.36 17.09
C ARG A 599 -6.44 9.98 16.62
N VAL A 600 -5.61 9.44 17.52
CA VAL A 600 -4.19 9.15 17.27
C VAL A 600 -4.03 7.76 16.66
N THR A 601 -4.69 6.75 17.23
CA THR A 601 -4.55 5.33 16.85
C THR A 601 -5.64 4.83 15.91
N GLY A 602 -6.69 5.62 15.71
CA GLY A 602 -7.92 5.23 15.02
C GLY A 602 -8.93 4.55 15.94
N GLY A 603 -8.56 4.23 17.18
CA GLY A 603 -9.40 3.52 18.15
C GLY A 603 -10.01 2.24 17.58
N ASN A 604 -11.22 1.89 18.03
CA ASN A 604 -11.94 0.73 17.49
C ASN A 604 -12.47 0.94 16.07
N ARG A 605 -12.60 2.19 15.60
CA ARG A 605 -13.09 2.52 14.25
C ARG A 605 -12.27 1.85 13.17
N ARG A 606 -10.97 1.62 13.43
CA ARG A 606 -10.13 0.85 12.51
C ARG A 606 -10.65 -0.57 12.25
N LEU A 607 -11.22 -1.20 13.28
CA LEU A 607 -11.70 -2.59 13.23
C LEU A 607 -13.10 -2.67 12.64
N TRP A 608 -14.01 -1.75 12.97
CA TRP A 608 -15.41 -1.86 12.53
C TRP A 608 -15.72 -1.10 11.25
N GLU A 609 -14.96 -0.07 10.90
CA GLU A 609 -15.18 0.74 9.69
C GLU A 609 -14.00 0.66 8.72
N LEU A 610 -12.82 1.13 9.14
CA LEU A 610 -11.71 1.40 8.23
C LEU A 610 -11.23 0.14 7.48
N HIS A 611 -11.06 -0.96 8.20
CA HIS A 611 -10.68 -2.26 7.65
C HIS A 611 -11.86 -3.25 7.63
N ALA A 612 -13.00 -2.86 8.23
CA ALA A 612 -14.22 -3.66 8.32
C ALA A 612 -13.95 -5.12 8.77
N LEU A 613 -13.13 -5.31 9.80
CA LEU A 613 -12.79 -6.62 10.37
C LEU A 613 -13.86 -7.13 11.34
N GLN A 614 -14.46 -6.26 12.14
CA GLN A 614 -15.49 -6.58 13.15
C GLN A 614 -16.58 -5.49 13.21
N PRO A 615 -17.52 -5.45 12.26
CA PRO A 615 -18.51 -4.35 12.15
C PRO A 615 -19.39 -4.14 13.39
N ARG A 616 -19.67 -5.21 14.16
CA ARG A 616 -20.51 -5.15 15.37
C ARG A 616 -19.94 -4.24 16.46
N LEU A 617 -18.63 -4.01 16.50
CA LEU A 617 -18.02 -3.09 17.48
C LEU A 617 -18.49 -1.64 17.27
N GLY A 618 -18.93 -1.28 16.05
CA GLY A 618 -19.46 0.05 15.76
C GLY A 618 -20.76 0.41 16.50
N LEU A 619 -21.48 -0.58 17.05
CA LEU A 619 -22.66 -0.37 17.90
C LEU A 619 -22.35 0.37 19.20
N PHE A 620 -21.06 0.38 19.58
CA PHE A 620 -20.53 1.04 20.77
C PHE A 620 -19.69 2.27 20.44
N ASN A 621 -19.77 2.80 19.22
CA ASN A 621 -19.05 4.02 18.85
C ASN A 621 -19.48 5.19 19.76
N GLY A 622 -18.53 5.79 20.48
CA GLY A 622 -18.77 6.81 21.50
C GLY A 622 -19.29 6.29 22.84
N ARG A 623 -19.41 4.97 23.00
CA ARG A 623 -19.82 4.24 24.21
C ARG A 623 -18.91 3.03 24.44
N GLU A 624 -17.62 3.20 24.16
CA GLU A 624 -16.62 2.12 24.18
C GLU A 624 -16.52 1.44 25.55
N SER A 625 -16.78 2.18 26.64
CA SER A 625 -16.84 1.61 27.99
C SER A 625 -17.92 0.54 28.18
N GLU A 626 -18.96 0.51 27.33
CA GLU A 626 -20.03 -0.50 27.34
C GLU A 626 -19.67 -1.77 26.54
N MET A 627 -18.46 -1.86 25.98
CA MET A 627 -18.06 -3.02 25.18
C MET A 627 -18.21 -4.33 25.98
N PRO A 628 -18.85 -5.37 25.41
CA PRO A 628 -19.22 -6.57 26.16
C PRO A 628 -18.02 -7.45 26.57
N PHE A 629 -16.84 -7.20 25.99
CA PHE A 629 -15.57 -7.82 26.36
C PHE A 629 -14.42 -6.86 26.02
N ASP A 630 -13.23 -7.14 26.54
CA ASP A 630 -11.98 -6.48 26.17
C ASP A 630 -10.81 -7.49 26.15
N TYR A 631 -9.59 -7.06 25.87
CA TYR A 631 -8.44 -7.94 25.66
C TYR A 631 -7.95 -8.62 26.94
N ASP A 632 -8.30 -8.14 28.13
CA ASP A 632 -8.11 -8.89 29.37
C ASP A 632 -8.99 -10.15 29.41
N ASP A 633 -10.22 -10.08 28.88
CA ASP A 633 -11.10 -11.24 28.72
C ASP A 633 -10.53 -12.24 27.71
N VAL A 634 -10.05 -11.75 26.56
CA VAL A 634 -9.44 -12.57 25.50
C VAL A 634 -8.17 -13.26 26.00
N LEU A 635 -7.22 -12.49 26.57
CA LEU A 635 -6.00 -13.04 27.14
C LEU A 635 -6.33 -14.01 28.28
N GLY A 636 -7.32 -13.71 29.10
CA GLY A 636 -7.81 -14.60 30.14
C GLY A 636 -8.21 -15.98 29.63
N LEU A 637 -8.79 -16.09 28.43
CA LEU A 637 -9.13 -17.35 27.76
C LEU A 637 -7.94 -18.02 27.08
N VAL A 638 -6.95 -17.25 26.63
CA VAL A 638 -5.71 -17.80 26.05
C VAL A 638 -4.81 -18.40 27.14
N LEU A 639 -4.68 -17.75 28.30
CA LEU A 639 -3.68 -18.06 29.34
C LEU A 639 -3.59 -19.51 29.89
N PRO A 640 -4.59 -20.39 29.78
CA PRO A 640 -4.37 -21.82 30.03
C PRO A 640 -3.25 -22.43 29.15
N LYS A 641 -2.82 -21.75 28.08
CA LYS A 641 -1.65 -22.09 27.26
C LYS A 641 -0.58 -20.98 27.30
N PRO A 642 0.70 -21.31 27.04
CA PRO A 642 1.77 -20.33 26.86
C PRO A 642 1.39 -19.21 25.89
N CYS A 643 1.60 -17.96 26.31
CA CYS A 643 1.32 -16.78 25.53
C CYS A 643 2.47 -15.77 25.60
N LEU A 644 2.95 -15.35 24.43
CA LEU A 644 3.90 -14.24 24.26
C LEU A 644 3.17 -13.04 23.67
N VAL A 645 3.27 -11.89 24.33
CA VAL A 645 2.80 -10.61 23.80
C VAL A 645 3.99 -9.66 23.68
N VAL A 646 4.16 -9.08 22.50
CA VAL A 646 5.17 -8.05 22.26
C VAL A 646 4.48 -6.76 21.83
N THR A 647 4.65 -5.70 22.62
CA THR A 647 4.02 -4.39 22.39
C THR A 647 5.08 -3.28 22.37
N PRO A 648 5.53 -2.84 21.19
CA PRO A 648 6.48 -1.75 21.09
C PRO A 648 5.94 -0.46 21.73
N LYS A 649 6.78 0.25 22.49
CA LYS A 649 6.37 1.48 23.20
C LYS A 649 6.00 2.63 22.25
N ARG A 650 6.54 2.62 21.03
CA ARG A 650 6.32 3.65 20.00
C ARG A 650 5.44 3.14 18.86
N ASP A 651 4.56 2.18 19.13
CA ASP A 651 3.57 1.71 18.17
C ASP A 651 2.44 2.73 18.01
N ARG A 652 2.41 3.46 16.88
CA ARG A 652 1.35 4.45 16.60
C ARG A 652 -0.06 3.86 16.50
N PHE A 653 -0.19 2.55 16.35
CA PHE A 653 -1.47 1.86 16.34
C PHE A 653 -1.88 1.39 17.74
N THR A 654 -1.09 1.64 18.79
CA THR A 654 -1.38 1.10 20.11
C THR A 654 -1.31 2.20 21.16
N ASP A 655 -2.34 2.29 21.99
CA ASP A 655 -2.23 3.02 23.25
C ASP A 655 -1.44 2.15 24.25
N PHE A 656 -0.15 2.43 24.38
CA PHE A 656 0.75 1.64 25.20
C PHE A 656 0.36 1.67 26.69
N SER A 657 -0.08 2.82 27.22
CA SER A 657 -0.49 2.95 28.62
C SER A 657 -1.72 2.08 28.90
N ALA A 658 -2.72 2.11 28.02
CA ALA A 658 -3.89 1.26 28.16
C ALA A 658 -3.55 -0.24 28.05
N VAL A 659 -2.56 -0.61 27.23
CA VAL A 659 -2.07 -2.00 27.20
C VAL A 659 -1.43 -2.38 28.53
N VAL A 660 -0.62 -1.52 29.15
CA VAL A 660 -0.02 -1.79 30.47
C VAL A 660 -1.11 -2.12 31.50
N GLU A 661 -2.19 -1.33 31.54
CA GLU A 661 -3.32 -1.56 32.45
C GLU A 661 -3.98 -2.93 32.23
N VAL A 662 -4.20 -3.32 30.97
CA VAL A 662 -4.74 -4.66 30.63
C VAL A 662 -3.79 -5.77 31.08
N ILE A 663 -2.49 -5.63 30.83
CA ILE A 663 -1.48 -6.62 31.21
C ILE A 663 -1.44 -6.80 32.74
N ASP A 664 -1.45 -5.71 33.50
CA ASP A 664 -1.43 -5.75 34.96
C ASP A 664 -2.72 -6.34 35.52
N LYS A 665 -3.88 -6.05 34.92
CA LYS A 665 -5.16 -6.66 35.26
C LYS A 665 -5.13 -8.18 35.04
N VAL A 666 -4.63 -8.63 33.90
CA VAL A 666 -4.48 -10.06 33.57
C VAL A 666 -3.57 -10.77 34.57
N ARG A 667 -2.41 -10.18 34.89
CA ARG A 667 -1.47 -10.72 35.88
C ARG A 667 -2.09 -10.80 37.28
N SER A 668 -2.85 -9.78 37.68
CA SER A 668 -3.48 -9.71 38.99
C SER A 668 -4.65 -10.69 39.13
N ALA A 669 -5.42 -10.90 38.06
CA ALA A 669 -6.56 -11.83 38.06
C ALA A 669 -6.13 -13.31 38.11
N LYS A 670 -4.98 -13.66 37.52
CA LYS A 670 -4.49 -15.04 37.43
C LYS A 670 -2.98 -15.15 37.75
N PRO A 671 -2.52 -14.79 38.96
CA PRO A 671 -1.09 -14.59 39.24
C PRO A 671 -0.24 -15.86 39.06
N ARG A 672 -0.78 -17.04 39.43
CA ARG A 672 -0.06 -18.32 39.26
C ARG A 672 0.09 -18.72 37.79
N ILE A 673 -0.99 -18.58 37.01
CA ILE A 673 -0.99 -18.93 35.58
C ILE A 673 -0.14 -17.92 34.80
N ALA A 674 -0.28 -16.62 35.09
CA ALA A 674 0.49 -15.57 34.44
C ALA A 674 2.01 -15.72 34.69
N LYS A 675 2.43 -16.12 35.89
CA LYS A 675 3.86 -16.33 36.21
C LYS A 675 4.50 -17.47 35.39
N GLY A 676 3.73 -18.50 35.04
CA GLY A 676 4.25 -19.67 34.31
C GLY A 676 4.02 -19.64 32.80
N SER A 677 2.95 -18.99 32.34
CA SER A 677 2.46 -19.12 30.96
C SER A 677 2.36 -17.78 30.22
N PHE A 678 2.70 -16.65 30.84
CA PHE A 678 2.56 -15.33 30.20
C PHE A 678 3.87 -14.54 30.14
N ALA A 679 4.37 -14.33 28.92
CA ALA A 679 5.50 -13.45 28.64
C ALA A 679 4.99 -12.16 27.97
N TRP A 680 5.44 -11.00 28.50
CA TRP A 680 5.17 -9.70 27.89
C TRP A 680 6.48 -8.93 27.70
N LEU A 681 6.74 -8.53 26.46
CA LEU A 681 7.89 -7.70 26.07
C LEU A 681 7.40 -6.34 25.56
N ALA A 682 8.07 -5.27 25.99
CA ALA A 682 7.74 -3.91 25.60
C ALA A 682 8.98 -3.14 25.11
N PRO A 683 9.52 -3.48 23.92
CA PRO A 683 10.73 -2.84 23.41
C PRO A 683 10.48 -1.36 23.08
N ASP A 684 11.48 -0.50 23.31
CA ASP A 684 11.40 0.93 22.97
C ASP A 684 11.73 1.19 21.49
N VAL A 685 10.87 0.66 20.61
CA VAL A 685 10.98 0.76 19.15
C VAL A 685 9.61 1.08 18.55
N THR A 686 9.59 1.43 17.26
CA THR A 686 8.37 1.61 16.48
C THR A 686 7.73 0.26 16.13
N ASN A 687 6.50 0.29 15.62
CA ASN A 687 5.82 -0.93 15.16
C ASN A 687 6.52 -1.54 13.94
N ARG A 688 7.05 -2.75 14.11
CA ARG A 688 7.68 -3.57 13.08
C ARG A 688 7.60 -5.05 13.49
N PHE A 689 7.95 -5.91 12.54
CA PHE A 689 8.19 -7.34 12.77
C PHE A 689 9.34 -7.76 11.85
N GLN A 690 10.56 -7.77 12.40
CA GLN A 690 11.80 -8.00 11.66
C GLN A 690 12.66 -9.08 12.35
N ALA A 691 13.90 -9.29 11.88
CA ALA A 691 14.69 -10.47 12.18
C ALA A 691 14.91 -10.75 13.69
N ASP A 692 15.14 -9.71 14.48
CA ASP A 692 15.26 -9.79 15.93
C ASP A 692 13.96 -10.23 16.60
N GLN A 693 12.79 -9.72 16.17
CA GLN A 693 11.48 -10.14 16.70
C GLN A 693 11.09 -11.54 16.23
N HIS A 694 11.52 -11.96 15.04
CA HIS A 694 11.39 -13.36 14.63
C HIS A 694 12.23 -14.26 15.57
N GLN A 695 13.42 -13.80 15.95
CA GLN A 695 14.28 -14.50 16.90
C GLN A 695 13.71 -14.52 18.32
N GLU A 696 13.01 -13.46 18.76
CA GLU A 696 12.29 -13.45 20.04
C GLU A 696 11.26 -14.59 20.11
N PHE A 697 10.48 -14.80 19.04
CA PHE A 697 9.55 -15.93 18.96
C PHE A 697 10.27 -17.28 19.04
N ILE A 698 11.33 -17.47 18.24
CA ILE A 698 12.12 -18.72 18.25
C ILE A 698 12.67 -19.00 19.65
N ASN A 699 13.25 -17.98 20.30
CA ASN A 699 13.79 -18.12 21.64
C ASN A 699 12.70 -18.45 22.67
N TRP A 700 11.54 -17.79 22.57
CA TRP A 700 10.40 -18.07 23.44
C TRP A 700 9.92 -19.52 23.31
N THR A 701 9.77 -20.05 22.09
CA THR A 701 9.35 -21.45 21.91
C THR A 701 10.32 -22.46 22.53
N LYS A 702 11.63 -22.19 22.53
CA LYS A 702 12.65 -23.02 23.19
C LYS A 702 12.53 -23.03 24.72
N THR A 703 11.90 -22.01 25.32
CA THR A 703 11.63 -22.01 26.77
C THR A 703 10.45 -22.90 27.17
N LEU A 704 9.72 -23.43 26.18
CA LEU A 704 8.56 -24.31 26.38
C LEU A 704 8.92 -25.80 26.18
N GLU A 705 10.14 -26.07 25.72
CA GLU A 705 10.77 -27.40 25.66
C GLU A 705 11.37 -27.78 27.02
#